data_AF-A0A935V9B4-F1
#
_entry.id   AF-A0A935V9B4-F1
#
_cell.length_a   1.000
_cell.length_b   1.000
_cell.length_c   1.000
_cell.angle_alpha   90.00
_cell.angle_beta   90.00
_cell.angle_gamma   90.00
#
_symmetry.space_group_name_H-M   'P 1'
#
loop_
_entity.id
_entity.type
_entity.pdbx_description
1 polymer ?
#
loop_
_entity_poly.entity_id
_entity_poly.type
_entity_poly.pdbx_seq_one_letter_code
_entity_poly.pdbx_strand_id
1 'polypeptide(L)'
;MHLPHPIATLIPAPRSWRPASGHFRPDDLARVRVDAGVRDPSLAGFAADSLVAALGRRLEAAAPLEDGDVDRSPGLRLAAGPDLPTECYRLLIAPHGLELQAPDRAGFARGLATLFQLCAAHGHEGWPCGTIDDGPAFAWRGLLLDSGRHFQPVKSVLGVIDRLALYRFNVLHWHLTEDQGWRLEVPGLPRLTQVGAWRDEQAGGGRHGGFYTANDVREVVAYAQARGINVVPEIEMPGHCQAALAAYPELSCTGGPFAVQMQWGIFPDIYCAGREEVFAFLETVLAHVLELFPSVFIHVGGDEAPRERWHDCPRCQARLAAEGLQDEHQLQSWFIRRLGNWLALRGRRLVGWDEILEGGLAGSLPGAVVQSWRGVEGALAAARAGHDTVVSPTSHCYFDYDPGVLDLARVLAFDPVPPGLTPAEQAHVLGGAANLWTEYVPCGQLDRQLFPRLPAMAEALWSRPAVRDPRAFLDRLRRHDPVFAALGIRPGVSSRPLWVDAAWDARRSRHVLRWNLEGPLAAAVAGEATAVSCAVQSMWALWTGGPGARPEDLPAADTEWRPVAGHSIEVDYGDQSLTVFTQLLVDGRPCGAPEVVELARHQALGRHVTLKPTFDPGDASRLTDGVLGTWRRDDGRWFSCAGADLDATIDLGGPVPVKVVLVRFLQDANARIFAPLVVHFHLSDDGIAWRHAGDGTHTVPDRVQDKVVVPFAVWPKDTARFVRVHAVSGLTCPDWHPEAGQPSWLYADQIVVRDQGGPTEP
;
A
#
# COMPACT_ATOMS: atom_id res chain seq x y z
N MET A 1 2.72 -5.17 43.62
CA MET A 1 2.76 -5.25 42.14
C MET A 1 3.17 -3.89 41.62
N HIS A 2 4.23 -3.79 40.81
CA HIS A 2 4.52 -2.54 40.10
C HIS A 2 3.52 -2.43 38.95
N LEU A 3 2.54 -1.53 39.06
CA LEU A 3 1.68 -1.17 37.94
C LEU A 3 2.58 -0.68 36.78
N PRO A 4 2.31 -1.09 35.54
CA PRO A 4 3.11 -0.65 34.40
C PRO A 4 3.04 0.88 34.27
N HIS A 5 4.19 1.48 33.96
CA HIS A 5 4.31 2.91 33.72
C HIS A 5 3.34 3.35 32.60
N PRO A 6 2.58 4.45 32.72
CA PRO A 6 1.46 4.78 31.82
C PRO A 6 1.91 5.09 30.40
N ILE A 7 3.14 5.59 30.22
CA ILE A 7 3.77 5.68 28.88
C ILE A 7 3.91 4.30 28.20
N ALA A 8 4.02 3.21 28.95
CA ALA A 8 4.31 1.88 28.40
C ALA A 8 3.16 1.27 27.59
N THR A 9 2.04 1.99 27.41
CA THR A 9 0.89 1.56 26.58
C THR A 9 0.53 2.59 25.49
N LEU A 10 1.11 3.79 25.53
CA LEU A 10 0.76 4.91 24.66
C LEU A 10 1.47 4.87 23.31
N ILE A 11 0.70 4.91 22.23
CA ILE A 11 1.23 5.01 20.86
C ILE A 11 0.52 6.16 20.12
N PRO A 12 1.26 7.10 19.52
CA PRO A 12 2.68 7.40 19.72
C PRO A 12 3.08 7.65 21.17
N ALA A 13 4.38 7.51 21.44
CA ALA A 13 5.00 7.87 22.71
C ALA A 13 4.87 9.39 22.94
N PRO A 14 4.45 9.84 24.12
CA PRO A 14 4.41 11.26 24.41
C PRO A 14 5.82 11.84 24.49
N ARG A 15 5.96 13.12 24.09
CA ARG A 15 7.22 13.87 24.17
C ARG A 15 7.82 13.92 25.58
N SER A 16 6.99 14.07 26.61
CA SER A 16 7.43 14.13 28.00
C SER A 16 6.43 13.51 28.97
N TRP A 17 6.96 12.91 30.03
CA TRP A 17 6.21 12.50 31.22
C TRP A 17 6.99 12.84 32.48
N ARG A 18 6.28 13.44 33.43
CA ARG A 18 6.79 13.80 34.74
C ARG A 18 5.97 13.07 35.80
N PRO A 19 6.49 11.98 36.40
CA PRO A 19 5.73 11.20 37.38
C PRO A 19 5.49 12.02 38.66
N ALA A 20 4.33 11.79 39.28
CA ALA A 20 3.96 12.30 40.59
C ALA A 20 3.52 11.16 41.51
N SER A 21 3.41 11.42 42.81
CA SER A 21 2.94 10.42 43.76
C SER A 21 1.42 10.18 43.63
N GLY A 22 1.02 8.93 43.85
CA GLY A 22 -0.39 8.52 43.83
C GLY A 22 -0.81 7.85 42.52
N HIS A 23 -2.08 7.45 42.48
CA HIS A 23 -2.71 6.80 41.33
C HIS A 23 -4.11 7.40 41.14
N PHE A 24 -4.55 7.48 39.90
CA PHE A 24 -5.92 7.82 39.54
C PHE A 24 -6.68 6.54 39.18
N ARG A 25 -7.93 6.43 39.63
CA ARG A 25 -8.81 5.30 39.30
C ARG A 25 -9.76 5.70 38.16
N PRO A 26 -9.80 4.95 37.04
CA PRO A 26 -10.67 5.27 35.90
C PRO A 26 -12.15 5.28 36.26
N ASP A 27 -12.57 4.53 37.28
CA ASP A 27 -13.94 4.58 37.80
C ASP A 27 -14.33 5.94 38.38
N ASP A 28 -13.35 6.72 38.86
CA ASP A 28 -13.56 8.08 39.38
C ASP A 28 -13.74 9.10 38.23
N LEU A 29 -13.48 8.72 36.98
CA LEU A 29 -13.73 9.54 35.79
C LEU A 29 -15.22 9.53 35.45
N ALA A 30 -16.06 10.20 36.25
CA ALA A 30 -17.52 10.17 36.09
C ALA A 30 -18.07 11.28 35.20
N ARG A 31 -17.38 12.42 35.16
CA ARG A 31 -17.85 13.67 34.56
C ARG A 31 -16.77 14.35 33.73
N VAL A 32 -17.20 15.15 32.77
CA VAL A 32 -16.36 16.10 32.05
C VAL A 32 -16.87 17.51 32.26
N ARG A 33 -15.96 18.45 32.48
CA ARG A 33 -16.27 19.86 32.65
C ARG A 33 -15.38 20.71 31.74
N VAL A 34 -15.95 21.75 31.15
CA VAL A 34 -15.23 22.73 30.33
C VAL A 34 -15.16 24.04 31.10
N ASP A 35 -13.95 24.57 31.25
CA ASP A 35 -13.74 25.85 31.90
C ASP A 35 -14.25 27.01 31.04
N ALA A 36 -14.68 28.10 31.68
CA ALA A 36 -15.17 29.31 31.01
C ALA A 36 -14.17 29.92 30.02
N GLY A 37 -12.87 29.67 30.19
CA GLY A 37 -11.81 30.11 29.27
C GLY A 37 -11.81 29.40 27.92
N VAL A 38 -12.47 28.25 27.77
CA VAL A 38 -12.51 27.48 26.52
C VAL A 38 -13.74 27.86 25.70
N ARG A 39 -13.50 28.47 24.53
CA ARG A 39 -14.56 28.98 23.64
C ARG A 39 -15.04 27.93 22.64
N ASP A 40 -15.53 26.80 23.15
CA ASP A 40 -16.14 25.76 22.33
C ASP A 40 -17.27 25.04 23.10
N PRO A 41 -18.55 25.40 22.85
CA PRO A 41 -19.68 24.85 23.59
C PRO A 41 -19.93 23.37 23.31
N SER A 42 -19.41 22.84 22.19
CA SER A 42 -19.58 21.43 21.81
C SER A 42 -18.53 20.50 22.42
N LEU A 43 -17.47 21.06 23.02
CA LEU A 43 -16.32 20.29 23.49
C LEU A 43 -16.67 19.31 24.61
N ALA A 44 -17.56 19.68 25.54
CA ALA A 44 -17.99 18.80 26.62
C ALA A 44 -18.67 17.53 26.09
N GLY A 45 -19.57 17.69 25.11
CA GLY A 45 -20.23 16.57 24.43
C GLY A 45 -19.23 15.70 23.68
N PHE A 46 -18.36 16.33 22.88
CA PHE A 46 -17.31 15.65 22.14
C PHE A 46 -16.38 14.81 23.06
N ALA A 47 -15.94 15.39 24.17
CA ALA A 47 -15.07 14.69 25.13
C ALA A 47 -15.79 13.52 25.82
N ALA A 48 -17.06 13.70 26.19
CA ALA A 48 -17.86 12.64 26.76
C ALA A 48 -18.06 11.47 25.79
N ASP A 49 -18.27 11.76 24.50
CA ASP A 49 -18.48 10.75 23.46
C ASP A 49 -17.18 10.04 23.08
N SER A 50 -16.05 10.78 23.05
CA SER A 50 -14.74 10.27 22.65
C SER A 50 -14.22 9.14 23.55
N LEU A 51 -14.67 9.07 24.81
CA LEU A 51 -14.20 8.08 25.79
C LEU A 51 -15.16 6.90 25.99
N VAL A 52 -16.34 6.91 25.36
CA VAL A 52 -17.39 5.89 25.57
C VAL A 52 -16.87 4.49 25.28
N ALA A 53 -16.20 4.29 24.15
CA ALA A 53 -15.74 2.97 23.74
C ALA A 53 -14.63 2.41 24.66
N ALA A 54 -13.83 3.28 25.29
CA ALA A 54 -12.80 2.85 26.25
C ALA A 54 -13.35 2.62 27.67
N LEU A 55 -14.36 3.40 28.09
CA LEU A 55 -14.93 3.32 29.45
C LEU A 55 -16.15 2.41 29.56
N GLY A 56 -16.78 2.04 28.45
CA GLY A 56 -18.06 1.33 28.42
C GLY A 56 -19.26 2.16 28.92
N ARG A 57 -19.05 3.45 29.23
CA ARG A 57 -20.08 4.39 29.68
C ARG A 57 -19.76 5.81 29.21
N ARG A 58 -20.81 6.62 29.07
CA ARG A 58 -20.68 8.04 28.74
C ARG A 58 -20.43 8.87 30.00
N LEU A 59 -19.54 9.86 29.90
CA LEU A 59 -19.33 10.83 30.97
C LEU A 59 -20.50 11.82 31.06
N GLU A 60 -20.84 12.24 32.27
CA GLU A 60 -21.79 13.33 32.47
C GLU A 60 -21.12 14.67 32.11
N ALA A 61 -21.75 15.46 31.24
CA ALA A 61 -21.30 16.80 30.93
C ALA A 61 -21.77 17.76 32.04
N ALA A 62 -20.85 18.18 32.90
CA ALA A 62 -21.13 19.12 33.99
C ALA A 62 -21.12 20.57 33.50
N ALA A 63 -21.90 21.43 34.16
CA ALA A 63 -21.90 22.87 33.89
C ALA A 63 -20.50 23.48 34.07
N PRO A 64 -20.14 24.59 33.40
CA PRO A 64 -18.87 25.28 33.65
C PRO A 64 -18.71 25.71 35.11
N LEU A 65 -17.48 25.87 35.60
CA LEU A 65 -17.23 26.54 36.88
C LEU A 65 -17.29 28.05 36.69
N GLU A 66 -17.91 28.76 37.63
CA GLU A 66 -17.83 30.22 37.71
C GLU A 66 -16.45 30.65 38.20
N ASP A 67 -16.07 31.90 37.91
CA ASP A 67 -14.74 32.43 38.25
C ASP A 67 -14.57 32.46 39.78
N GLY A 68 -13.66 31.63 40.31
CA GLY A 68 -13.40 31.47 41.75
C GLY A 68 -13.98 30.21 42.40
N ASP A 69 -14.78 29.40 41.69
CA ASP A 69 -15.22 28.09 42.18
C ASP A 69 -14.07 27.07 42.15
N VAL A 70 -13.92 26.29 43.23
CA VAL A 70 -12.97 25.16 43.31
C VAL A 70 -13.74 23.85 43.27
N ASP A 71 -13.83 23.25 42.09
CA ASP A 71 -14.39 21.89 41.97
C ASP A 71 -13.39 20.87 42.50
N ARG A 72 -13.80 20.15 43.55
CA ARG A 72 -13.06 19.00 44.09
C ARG A 72 -13.70 17.66 43.70
N SER A 73 -14.73 17.68 42.86
CA SER A 73 -15.37 16.45 42.40
C SER A 73 -14.48 15.75 41.36
N PRO A 74 -14.29 14.43 41.48
CA PRO A 74 -13.45 13.69 40.55
C PRO A 74 -14.05 13.67 39.14
N GLY A 75 -13.21 13.95 38.15
CA GLY A 75 -13.61 14.05 36.74
C GLY A 75 -12.49 14.59 35.84
N LEU A 76 -12.84 14.86 34.59
CA LEU A 76 -11.98 15.51 33.60
C LEU A 76 -12.34 16.99 33.48
N ARG A 77 -11.37 17.87 33.73
CA ARG A 77 -11.45 19.29 33.47
C ARG A 77 -10.76 19.64 32.16
N LEU A 78 -11.44 20.36 31.28
CA LEU A 78 -10.91 20.87 30.01
C LEU A 78 -10.65 22.37 30.18
N ALA A 79 -9.38 22.76 30.18
CA ALA A 79 -8.94 24.12 30.47
C ALA A 79 -8.22 24.74 29.26
N ALA A 80 -8.30 26.06 29.13
CA ALA A 80 -7.60 26.77 28.06
C ALA A 80 -6.09 26.79 28.34
N GLY A 81 -5.29 26.43 27.35
CA GLY A 81 -3.83 26.52 27.38
C GLY A 81 -3.32 27.44 26.26
N PRO A 82 -3.60 28.75 26.29
CA PRO A 82 -3.31 29.67 25.17
C PRO A 82 -1.82 29.82 24.86
N ASP A 83 -0.93 29.53 25.83
CA ASP A 83 0.52 29.58 25.65
C ASP A 83 1.11 28.29 25.02
N LEU A 84 0.28 27.27 24.81
CA LEU A 84 0.69 26.03 24.15
C LEU A 84 0.66 26.22 22.61
N PRO A 85 1.64 25.66 21.87
CA PRO A 85 1.58 25.68 20.41
C PRO A 85 0.39 24.85 19.88
N THR A 86 -0.08 25.16 18.67
CA THR A 86 -1.15 24.44 17.97
C THR A 86 -0.99 22.91 18.04
N GLU A 87 -2.11 22.21 18.25
CA GLU A 87 -2.19 20.75 18.50
C GLU A 87 -1.46 20.20 19.75
N CYS A 88 -0.73 21.03 20.50
CA CYS A 88 -0.09 20.59 21.73
C CYS A 88 -1.09 20.52 22.87
N TYR A 89 -0.81 19.67 23.85
CA TYR A 89 -1.63 19.55 25.04
C TYR A 89 -0.80 19.22 26.26
N ARG A 90 -1.37 19.53 27.42
CA ARG A 90 -0.87 19.09 28.73
C ARG A 90 -1.96 18.32 29.44
N LEU A 91 -1.66 17.09 29.83
CA LEU A 91 -2.55 16.26 30.65
C LEU A 91 -1.95 16.10 32.05
N LEU A 92 -2.62 16.66 33.05
CA LEU A 92 -2.33 16.45 34.46
C LEU A 92 -3.22 15.32 34.98
N ILE A 93 -2.58 14.34 35.61
CA ILE A 93 -3.22 13.20 36.28
C ILE A 93 -2.95 13.34 37.78
N ALA A 94 -3.99 13.60 38.55
CA ALA A 94 -3.92 13.71 40.01
C ALA A 94 -4.84 12.67 40.68
N PRO A 95 -4.65 12.35 41.98
CA PRO A 95 -5.46 11.34 42.66
C PRO A 95 -6.97 11.66 42.71
N HIS A 96 -7.35 12.93 42.51
CA HIS A 96 -8.72 13.41 42.66
C HIS A 96 -9.30 13.98 41.36
N GLY A 97 -8.61 13.84 40.21
CA GLY A 97 -9.10 14.38 38.95
C GLY A 97 -8.04 14.50 37.87
N LEU A 98 -8.50 14.77 36.66
CA LEU A 98 -7.68 14.98 35.47
C LEU A 98 -7.89 16.39 34.95
N GLU A 99 -6.83 17.03 34.47
CA GLU A 99 -6.92 18.31 33.78
C GLU A 99 -6.21 18.21 32.43
N LEU A 100 -6.94 18.50 31.35
CA LEU A 100 -6.42 18.58 29.99
C LEU A 100 -6.43 20.04 29.54
N GLN A 101 -5.24 20.59 29.29
CA GLN A 101 -5.04 21.93 28.73
C GLN A 101 -4.65 21.84 27.26
N ALA A 102 -5.25 22.67 26.42
CA ALA A 102 -4.91 22.79 25.00
C ALA A 102 -5.21 24.21 24.47
N PRO A 103 -4.55 24.66 23.39
CA PRO A 103 -4.80 25.97 22.80
C PRO A 103 -6.00 25.95 21.84
N ASP A 104 -6.34 24.79 21.30
CA ASP A 104 -7.35 24.62 20.26
C ASP A 104 -8.04 23.24 20.36
N ARG A 105 -9.11 23.07 19.57
CA ARG A 105 -9.88 21.82 19.50
C ARG A 105 -9.03 20.62 19.10
N ALA A 106 -8.05 20.80 18.22
CA ALA A 106 -7.20 19.70 17.79
C ALA A 106 -6.34 19.20 18.95
N GLY A 107 -5.71 20.09 19.73
CA GLY A 107 -4.97 19.74 20.95
C GLY A 107 -5.83 19.01 21.98
N PHE A 108 -7.09 19.43 22.18
CA PHE A 108 -8.02 18.67 23.01
C PHE A 108 -8.29 17.27 22.45
N ALA A 109 -8.51 17.12 21.14
CA ALA A 109 -8.68 15.81 20.52
C ALA A 109 -7.45 14.91 20.68
N ARG A 110 -6.22 15.45 20.59
CA ARG A 110 -4.97 14.70 20.83
C ARG A 110 -4.85 14.24 22.28
N GLY A 111 -5.18 15.09 23.24
CA GLY A 111 -5.17 14.74 24.66
C GLY A 111 -6.26 13.72 25.03
N LEU A 112 -7.45 13.83 24.42
CA LEU A 112 -8.51 12.84 24.57
C LEU A 112 -8.13 11.49 23.98
N ALA A 113 -7.38 11.44 22.87
CA ALA A 113 -6.82 10.20 22.33
C ALA A 113 -5.82 9.54 23.30
N THR A 114 -5.00 10.34 24.01
CA THR A 114 -4.15 9.84 25.11
C THR A 114 -4.98 9.23 26.23
N LEU A 115 -6.02 9.94 26.68
CA LEU A 115 -6.93 9.44 27.72
C LEU A 115 -7.65 8.17 27.29
N PHE A 116 -8.08 8.09 26.03
CA PHE A 116 -8.70 6.88 25.48
C PHE A 116 -7.78 5.67 25.61
N GLN A 117 -6.52 5.80 25.18
CA GLN A 117 -5.55 4.70 25.26
C GLN A 117 -5.26 4.30 26.71
N LEU A 118 -5.15 5.26 27.63
CA LEU A 118 -4.98 4.96 29.06
C LEU A 118 -6.19 4.21 29.63
N CYS A 119 -7.41 4.65 29.32
CA CYS A 119 -8.66 4.00 29.72
C CYS A 119 -8.74 2.57 29.21
N ALA A 120 -8.53 2.38 27.91
CA ALA A 120 -8.63 1.06 27.29
C ALA A 120 -7.53 0.10 27.77
N ALA A 121 -6.28 0.56 27.90
CA ALA A 121 -5.15 -0.31 28.22
C ALA A 121 -5.04 -0.71 29.71
N HIS A 122 -5.51 0.12 30.63
CA HIS A 122 -5.36 -0.11 32.08
C HIS A 122 -6.66 -0.53 32.78
N GLY A 123 -7.82 -0.45 32.12
CA GLY A 123 -9.11 -0.86 32.69
C GLY A 123 -9.38 -0.22 34.06
N HIS A 124 -9.68 -1.03 35.08
CA HIS A 124 -9.95 -0.57 36.45
C HIS A 124 -8.71 -0.50 37.36
N GLU A 125 -7.52 -0.92 36.88
CA GLU A 125 -6.32 -1.09 37.73
C GLU A 125 -5.68 0.23 38.15
N GLY A 126 -6.09 1.34 37.53
CA GLY A 126 -5.53 2.66 37.79
C GLY A 126 -4.22 2.93 37.08
N TRP A 127 -3.94 4.21 36.84
CA TRP A 127 -2.66 4.66 36.27
C TRP A 127 -2.00 5.65 37.24
N PRO A 128 -0.65 5.67 37.32
CA PRO A 128 0.04 6.56 38.25
C PRO A 128 -0.14 8.03 37.88
N CYS A 129 -0.10 8.88 38.90
CA CYS A 129 -0.21 10.32 38.74
C CYS A 129 1.03 10.92 38.06
N GLY A 130 0.84 12.08 37.44
CA GLY A 130 1.92 12.82 36.78
C GLY A 130 1.40 13.78 35.72
N THR A 131 2.32 14.35 34.95
CA THR A 131 2.02 15.29 33.87
C THR A 131 2.60 14.79 32.56
N ILE A 132 1.77 14.77 31.51
CA ILE A 132 2.18 14.59 30.12
C ILE A 132 2.18 15.97 29.45
N ASP A 133 3.28 16.32 28.83
CA ASP A 133 3.40 17.46 27.92
C ASP A 133 3.74 16.92 26.54
N ASP A 134 2.90 17.18 25.55
CA ASP A 134 2.99 16.48 24.28
C ASP A 134 2.49 17.32 23.10
N GLY A 135 2.95 16.99 21.91
CA GLY A 135 2.64 17.70 20.68
C GLY A 135 3.40 17.12 19.49
N PRO A 136 2.95 17.41 18.26
CA PRO A 136 3.47 16.76 17.07
C PRO A 136 4.89 17.20 16.73
N ALA A 137 5.64 16.30 16.07
CA ALA A 137 6.91 16.61 15.41
C ALA A 137 6.69 17.26 14.02
N PHE A 138 5.65 16.85 13.31
CA PHE A 138 5.33 17.31 11.96
C PHE A 138 3.92 17.87 11.88
N ALA A 139 3.75 18.93 11.09
CA ALA A 139 2.46 19.58 10.89
C ALA A 139 1.51 18.76 10.01
N TRP A 140 2.04 17.93 9.10
CA TRP A 140 1.26 17.06 8.23
C TRP A 140 1.43 15.59 8.62
N ARG A 141 0.34 14.97 9.06
CA ARG A 141 0.28 13.56 9.46
C ARG A 141 -0.92 12.93 8.80
N GLY A 142 -0.68 12.39 7.60
CA GLY A 142 -1.72 12.03 6.65
C GLY A 142 -1.96 10.53 6.49
N LEU A 143 -3.19 10.19 6.12
CA LEU A 143 -3.54 8.93 5.45
C LEU A 143 -4.25 9.28 4.14
N LEU A 144 -3.77 8.77 3.01
CA LEU A 144 -4.54 8.67 1.79
C LEU A 144 -5.47 7.46 1.87
N LEU A 145 -6.76 7.69 1.66
CA LEU A 145 -7.78 6.66 1.48
C LEU A 145 -8.29 6.71 0.04
N ASP A 146 -8.03 5.65 -0.71
CA ASP A 146 -8.54 5.45 -2.06
C ASP A 146 -9.98 4.94 -2.03
N SER A 147 -10.90 5.80 -2.47
CA SER A 147 -12.29 5.42 -2.74
C SER A 147 -12.56 5.15 -4.23
N GLY A 148 -11.59 5.43 -5.10
CA GLY A 148 -11.66 5.24 -6.56
C GLY A 148 -11.69 3.76 -6.94
N ARG A 149 -10.75 2.95 -6.44
CA ARG A 149 -10.62 1.53 -6.82
C ARG A 149 -11.68 0.67 -6.15
N HIS A 150 -11.85 0.78 -4.82
CA HIS A 150 -12.96 0.16 -4.09
C HIS A 150 -13.73 1.20 -3.28
N PHE A 151 -15.06 1.27 -3.47
CA PHE A 151 -15.89 2.21 -2.72
C PHE A 151 -16.05 1.81 -1.25
N GLN A 152 -15.98 2.80 -0.34
CA GLN A 152 -16.29 2.63 1.09
C GLN A 152 -17.58 3.37 1.45
N PRO A 153 -18.55 2.75 2.15
CA PRO A 153 -19.69 3.48 2.70
C PRO A 153 -19.26 4.55 3.70
N VAL A 154 -20.06 5.62 3.89
CA VAL A 154 -19.78 6.71 4.84
C VAL A 154 -19.37 6.20 6.21
N LYS A 155 -20.10 5.22 6.77
CA LYS A 155 -19.78 4.61 8.06
C LYS A 155 -18.34 4.08 8.15
N SER A 156 -17.83 3.49 7.07
CA SER A 156 -16.45 2.98 7.01
C SER A 156 -15.44 4.13 6.99
N VAL A 157 -15.73 5.21 6.27
CA VAL A 157 -14.89 6.43 6.24
C VAL A 157 -14.86 7.10 7.62
N LEU A 158 -16.00 7.21 8.30
CA LEU A 158 -16.06 7.69 9.69
C LEU A 158 -15.25 6.79 10.63
N GLY A 159 -15.33 5.47 10.43
CA GLY A 159 -14.50 4.51 11.12
C GLY A 159 -13.01 4.81 10.94
N VAL A 160 -12.54 5.01 9.71
CA VAL A 160 -11.14 5.42 9.41
C VAL A 160 -10.77 6.70 10.15
N ILE A 161 -11.63 7.71 10.15
CA ILE A 161 -11.41 8.98 10.88
C ILE A 161 -11.22 8.73 12.38
N ASP A 162 -11.96 7.82 13.00
CA ASP A 162 -11.77 7.46 14.41
C ASP A 162 -10.37 6.83 14.65
N ARG A 163 -9.89 5.98 13.72
CA ARG A 163 -8.52 5.41 13.80
C ARG A 163 -7.48 6.53 13.68
N LEU A 164 -7.63 7.43 12.72
CA LEU A 164 -6.72 8.57 12.53
C LEU A 164 -6.66 9.45 13.78
N ALA A 165 -7.81 9.76 14.38
CA ALA A 165 -7.90 10.58 15.58
C ALA A 165 -7.20 9.91 16.77
N LEU A 166 -7.42 8.60 16.98
CA LEU A 166 -6.77 7.81 18.03
C LEU A 166 -5.24 7.86 17.91
N TYR A 167 -4.71 7.80 16.69
CA TYR A 167 -3.27 7.82 16.43
C TYR A 167 -2.74 9.20 16.04
N ARG A 168 -3.48 10.26 16.36
CA ARG A 168 -3.04 11.67 16.25
C ARG A 168 -2.66 12.12 14.83
N PHE A 169 -3.16 11.43 13.81
CA PHE A 169 -3.18 11.93 12.44
C PHE A 169 -4.10 13.15 12.35
N ASN A 170 -3.81 14.05 11.44
CA ASN A 170 -4.58 15.29 11.26
C ASN A 170 -4.99 15.55 9.80
N VAL A 171 -4.61 14.67 8.87
CA VAL A 171 -5.04 14.76 7.48
C VAL A 171 -5.66 13.44 7.03
N LEU A 172 -6.89 13.50 6.52
CA LEU A 172 -7.43 12.48 5.62
C LEU A 172 -7.31 13.02 4.20
N HIS A 173 -6.36 12.49 3.45
CA HIS A 173 -6.29 12.71 2.00
C HIS A 173 -7.30 11.75 1.36
N TRP A 174 -8.35 12.29 0.78
CA TRP A 174 -9.46 11.50 0.27
C TRP A 174 -9.41 11.45 -1.26
N HIS A 175 -8.92 10.33 -1.78
CA HIS A 175 -8.81 10.07 -3.22
C HIS A 175 -10.18 9.64 -3.77
N LEU A 176 -10.87 10.60 -4.41
CA LEU A 176 -12.30 10.51 -4.73
C LEU A 176 -12.59 10.17 -6.20
N THR A 177 -11.59 10.26 -7.08
CA THR A 177 -11.80 10.06 -8.52
C THR A 177 -10.62 9.34 -9.11
N GLU A 178 -10.91 8.35 -9.95
CA GLU A 178 -9.89 7.56 -10.64
C GLU A 178 -10.51 6.95 -11.93
N ASP A 179 -9.70 6.36 -12.80
CA ASP A 179 -10.09 5.53 -13.93
C ASP A 179 -11.16 4.47 -13.63
N GLN A 180 -11.06 3.75 -12.51
CA GLN A 180 -12.06 2.71 -12.16
C GLN A 180 -13.26 3.24 -11.36
N GLY A 181 -13.35 4.54 -11.11
CA GLY A 181 -14.50 5.11 -10.44
C GLY A 181 -14.46 6.58 -10.09
N TRP A 182 -15.57 7.26 -10.35
CA TRP A 182 -15.86 8.61 -9.89
C TRP A 182 -16.79 8.60 -8.66
N ARG A 183 -16.38 9.19 -7.53
CA ARG A 183 -17.10 9.02 -6.24
C ARG A 183 -17.82 10.25 -5.73
N LEU A 184 -17.78 11.39 -6.43
CA LEU A 184 -18.38 12.64 -5.93
C LEU A 184 -19.61 13.06 -6.74
N GLU A 185 -20.75 13.29 -6.10
CA GLU A 185 -21.87 13.96 -6.77
C GLU A 185 -21.50 15.41 -7.12
N VAL A 186 -21.70 15.81 -8.39
CA VAL A 186 -21.48 17.20 -8.84
C VAL A 186 -22.74 17.74 -9.52
N PRO A 187 -23.38 18.79 -8.97
CA PRO A 187 -24.54 19.41 -9.58
C PRO A 187 -24.27 19.85 -11.04
N GLY A 188 -25.22 19.56 -11.93
CA GLY A 188 -25.08 19.87 -13.36
C GLY A 188 -24.25 18.86 -14.17
N LEU A 189 -23.54 17.94 -13.51
CA LEU A 189 -22.73 16.89 -14.14
C LEU A 189 -23.16 15.47 -13.71
N PRO A 190 -24.45 15.11 -13.86
CA PRO A 190 -25.00 13.88 -13.28
C PRO A 190 -24.41 12.59 -13.86
N ARG A 191 -23.85 12.62 -15.07
CA ARG A 191 -23.27 11.40 -15.67
C ARG A 191 -22.00 10.94 -14.94
N LEU A 192 -21.33 11.82 -14.19
CA LEU A 192 -20.18 11.45 -13.37
C LEU A 192 -20.54 10.34 -12.36
N THR A 193 -21.74 10.40 -11.77
CA THR A 193 -22.20 9.37 -10.81
C THR A 193 -23.20 8.38 -11.41
N GLN A 194 -23.92 8.73 -12.48
CA GLN A 194 -24.80 7.78 -13.18
C GLN A 194 -24.01 6.75 -14.01
N VAL A 195 -22.87 7.16 -14.57
CA VAL A 195 -21.96 6.33 -15.37
C VAL A 195 -20.64 6.12 -14.64
N GLY A 196 -19.90 7.20 -14.38
CA GLY A 196 -18.52 7.13 -13.88
C GLY A 196 -18.35 6.44 -12.52
N ALA A 197 -19.38 6.39 -11.68
CA ALA A 197 -19.33 5.70 -10.39
C ALA A 197 -19.45 4.17 -10.48
N TRP A 198 -19.67 3.61 -11.67
CA TRP A 198 -20.03 2.21 -11.83
C TRP A 198 -19.20 1.52 -12.90
N ARG A 199 -18.70 0.33 -12.58
CA ARG A 199 -18.08 -0.60 -13.53
C ARG A 199 -18.69 -1.99 -13.37
N ASP A 200 -18.70 -2.75 -14.45
CA ASP A 200 -19.07 -4.16 -14.40
C ASP A 200 -17.80 -4.98 -14.21
N GLU A 201 -17.74 -5.82 -13.16
CA GLU A 201 -16.57 -6.64 -12.87
C GLU A 201 -16.45 -7.81 -13.85
N GLN A 202 -15.23 -8.27 -14.11
CA GLN A 202 -14.98 -9.39 -15.02
C GLN A 202 -15.58 -10.71 -14.49
N ALA A 203 -15.75 -11.69 -15.40
CA ALA A 203 -16.12 -13.08 -15.10
C ALA A 203 -17.38 -13.28 -14.21
N GLY A 204 -18.33 -12.34 -14.24
CA GLY A 204 -19.58 -12.46 -13.48
C GLY A 204 -19.53 -11.89 -12.06
N GLY A 205 -18.51 -11.08 -11.73
CA GLY A 205 -18.38 -10.38 -10.43
C GLY A 205 -19.47 -9.34 -10.12
N GLY A 206 -20.36 -9.06 -11.08
CA GLY A 206 -21.48 -8.14 -10.92
C GLY A 206 -21.08 -6.68 -11.05
N ARG A 207 -22.03 -5.79 -10.83
CA ARG A 207 -21.80 -4.34 -10.91
C ARG A 207 -21.18 -3.83 -9.60
N HIS A 208 -19.99 -3.23 -9.71
CA HIS A 208 -19.31 -2.56 -8.61
C HIS A 208 -19.50 -1.05 -8.70
N GLY A 209 -19.67 -0.38 -7.56
CA GLY A 209 -19.69 1.08 -7.52
C GLY A 209 -20.30 1.68 -6.27
N GLY A 210 -20.53 2.99 -6.37
CA GLY A 210 -20.98 3.84 -5.27
C GLY A 210 -20.40 5.24 -5.41
N PHE A 211 -21.07 6.22 -4.80
CA PHE A 211 -20.63 7.61 -4.75
C PHE A 211 -21.18 8.27 -3.48
N TYR A 212 -20.56 9.39 -3.11
CA TYR A 212 -20.93 10.23 -1.98
C TYR A 212 -21.74 11.42 -2.49
N THR A 213 -22.90 11.63 -1.87
CA THR A 213 -23.71 12.85 -2.07
C THR A 213 -23.05 14.04 -1.36
N ALA A 214 -23.50 15.25 -1.69
CA ALA A 214 -23.05 16.45 -0.97
C ALA A 214 -23.32 16.37 0.56
N ASN A 215 -24.36 15.67 0.99
CA ASN A 215 -24.65 15.49 2.42
C ASN A 215 -23.71 14.50 3.09
N ASP A 216 -23.39 13.39 2.41
CA ASP A 216 -22.40 12.42 2.88
C ASP A 216 -21.04 13.10 3.11
N VAL A 217 -20.60 13.91 2.15
CA VAL A 217 -19.34 14.66 2.26
C VAL A 217 -19.37 15.64 3.43
N ARG A 218 -20.46 16.40 3.60
CA ARG A 218 -20.61 17.32 4.74
C ARG A 218 -20.58 16.59 6.09
N GLU A 219 -21.20 15.42 6.17
CA GLU A 219 -21.15 14.58 7.37
C GLU A 219 -19.71 14.15 7.67
N VAL A 220 -18.99 13.62 6.68
CA VAL A 220 -17.58 13.19 6.83
C VAL A 220 -16.68 14.35 7.24
N VAL A 221 -16.81 15.50 6.57
CA VAL A 221 -16.01 16.71 6.87
C VAL A 221 -16.30 17.21 8.29
N ALA A 222 -17.56 17.32 8.70
CA ALA A 222 -17.92 17.77 10.05
C ALA A 222 -17.42 16.78 11.11
N TYR A 223 -17.53 15.48 10.86
CA TYR A 223 -17.06 14.44 11.76
C TYR A 223 -15.54 14.44 11.94
N ALA A 224 -14.80 14.66 10.85
CA ALA A 224 -13.34 14.81 10.85
C ALA A 224 -12.90 16.08 11.59
N GLN A 225 -13.53 17.23 11.32
CA GLN A 225 -13.22 18.50 11.97
C GLN A 225 -13.41 18.45 13.48
N ALA A 226 -14.47 17.79 13.96
CA ALA A 226 -14.69 17.61 15.39
C ALA A 226 -13.50 16.94 16.10
N ARG A 227 -12.75 16.09 15.37
CA ARG A 227 -11.57 15.33 15.81
C ARG A 227 -10.23 15.99 15.44
N GLY A 228 -10.26 17.22 14.93
CA GLY A 228 -9.08 17.93 14.46
C GLY A 228 -8.43 17.27 13.24
N ILE A 229 -9.22 16.67 12.35
CA ILE A 229 -8.75 16.10 11.09
C ILE A 229 -9.22 16.99 9.95
N ASN A 230 -8.28 17.42 9.13
CA ASN A 230 -8.52 18.12 7.88
C ASN A 230 -8.75 17.11 6.75
N VAL A 231 -9.84 17.23 6.01
CA VAL A 231 -10.12 16.38 4.85
C VAL A 231 -9.64 17.11 3.59
N VAL A 232 -8.58 16.58 2.98
CA VAL A 232 -7.99 17.11 1.74
C VAL A 232 -8.56 16.29 0.58
N PRO A 233 -9.48 16.85 -0.23
CA PRO A 233 -10.03 16.14 -1.37
C PRO A 233 -8.99 16.04 -2.49
N GLU A 234 -9.00 14.93 -3.20
CA GLU A 234 -8.28 14.78 -4.46
C GLU A 234 -9.26 14.54 -5.61
N ILE A 235 -9.11 15.36 -6.65
CA ILE A 235 -9.73 15.15 -7.95
C ILE A 235 -8.59 15.01 -8.97
N GLU A 236 -8.43 13.82 -9.51
CA GLU A 236 -7.35 13.45 -10.42
C GLU A 236 -7.39 14.22 -11.73
N MET A 237 -6.22 14.72 -12.14
CA MET A 237 -6.00 15.39 -13.42
C MET A 237 -4.50 15.58 -13.73
N PRO A 238 -4.09 15.58 -15.01
CA PRO A 238 -4.88 15.30 -16.19
C PRO A 238 -5.10 13.79 -16.44
N GLY A 239 -4.31 12.94 -15.79
CA GLY A 239 -4.41 11.48 -15.80
C GLY A 239 -5.58 10.95 -14.95
N HIS A 240 -5.62 9.63 -14.74
CA HIS A 240 -6.56 8.94 -13.84
C HIS A 240 -8.02 9.41 -13.96
N CYS A 241 -8.49 9.61 -15.20
CA CYS A 241 -9.77 10.25 -15.49
C CYS A 241 -10.72 9.43 -16.37
N GLN A 242 -10.45 8.14 -16.60
CA GLN A 242 -11.29 7.30 -17.48
C GLN A 242 -12.76 7.24 -17.02
N ALA A 243 -13.04 7.27 -15.70
CA ALA A 243 -14.42 7.34 -15.21
C ALA A 243 -15.13 8.63 -15.65
N ALA A 244 -14.42 9.76 -15.64
CA ALA A 244 -14.95 11.02 -16.14
C ALA A 244 -15.08 11.02 -17.67
N LEU A 245 -14.12 10.44 -18.39
CA LEU A 245 -14.17 10.31 -19.85
C LEU A 245 -15.28 9.35 -20.31
N ALA A 246 -15.58 8.28 -19.58
CA ALA A 246 -16.74 7.42 -19.85
C ALA A 246 -18.06 8.18 -19.68
N ALA A 247 -18.11 9.08 -18.69
CA ALA A 247 -19.26 9.96 -18.46
C ALA A 247 -19.36 11.09 -19.49
N TYR A 248 -18.24 11.66 -19.95
CA TYR A 248 -18.18 12.79 -20.89
C TYR A 248 -17.00 12.61 -21.88
N PRO A 249 -17.16 11.76 -22.92
CA PRO A 249 -16.07 11.42 -23.83
C PRO A 249 -15.47 12.61 -24.59
N GLU A 250 -16.25 13.67 -24.76
CA GLU A 250 -15.83 14.92 -25.41
C GLU A 250 -14.71 15.67 -24.68
N LEU A 251 -14.40 15.29 -23.44
CA LEU A 251 -13.30 15.87 -22.65
C LEU A 251 -11.93 15.29 -23.02
N SER A 252 -11.87 14.22 -23.82
CA SER A 252 -10.62 13.59 -24.26
C SER A 252 -10.12 14.10 -25.62
N CYS A 253 -8.90 13.70 -25.99
CA CYS A 253 -8.34 14.00 -27.32
C CYS A 253 -9.13 13.29 -28.43
N THR A 254 -9.51 12.03 -28.22
CA THR A 254 -10.07 11.13 -29.24
C THR A 254 -11.60 11.23 -29.35
N GLY A 255 -12.28 11.70 -28.30
CA GLY A 255 -13.74 11.77 -28.24
C GLY A 255 -14.44 10.46 -27.87
N GLY A 256 -13.69 9.40 -27.53
CA GLY A 256 -14.22 8.09 -27.14
C GLY A 256 -14.71 7.21 -28.29
N PRO A 257 -15.56 6.21 -28.01
CA PRO A 257 -16.19 5.90 -26.73
C PRO A 257 -15.21 5.37 -25.67
N PHE A 258 -15.57 5.52 -24.40
CA PHE A 258 -14.82 4.98 -23.25
C PHE A 258 -15.74 4.21 -22.31
N ALA A 259 -15.15 3.31 -21.53
CA ALA A 259 -15.80 2.64 -20.41
C ALA A 259 -15.03 2.95 -19.13
N VAL A 260 -15.73 2.88 -17.99
CA VAL A 260 -15.06 2.91 -16.68
C VAL A 260 -14.16 1.67 -16.60
N GLN A 261 -12.90 1.86 -16.20
CA GLN A 261 -11.90 0.79 -16.30
C GLN A 261 -12.18 -0.33 -15.29
N MET A 262 -11.87 -1.56 -15.70
CA MET A 262 -11.97 -2.76 -14.87
C MET A 262 -10.60 -3.30 -14.45
N GLN A 263 -9.55 -2.86 -15.14
CA GLN A 263 -8.17 -3.28 -14.89
C GLN A 263 -7.46 -2.19 -14.09
N TRP A 264 -6.45 -2.61 -13.34
CA TRP A 264 -5.55 -1.72 -12.63
C TRP A 264 -4.45 -1.23 -13.56
N GLY A 265 -3.87 -0.09 -13.20
CA GLY A 265 -2.71 0.45 -13.90
C GLY A 265 -2.96 1.77 -14.61
N ILE A 266 -2.03 2.10 -15.51
CA ILE A 266 -1.92 3.42 -16.16
C ILE A 266 -2.62 3.40 -17.53
N PHE A 267 -3.48 4.39 -17.78
CA PHE A 267 -4.26 4.48 -19.01
C PHE A 267 -3.89 5.71 -19.87
N PRO A 268 -3.75 5.54 -21.20
CA PRO A 268 -3.26 6.61 -22.09
C PRO A 268 -4.31 7.67 -22.42
N ASP A 269 -5.61 7.37 -22.33
CA ASP A 269 -6.65 8.37 -22.61
C ASP A 269 -6.87 9.26 -21.38
N ILE A 270 -6.43 10.51 -21.50
CA ILE A 270 -6.43 11.54 -20.47
C ILE A 270 -7.20 12.79 -20.90
N TYR A 271 -7.42 13.75 -19.99
CA TYR A 271 -8.07 15.02 -20.33
C TYR A 271 -7.31 15.77 -21.44
N CYS A 272 -8.04 16.32 -22.41
CA CYS A 272 -7.44 17.05 -23.53
C CYS A 272 -7.03 18.47 -23.13
N ALA A 273 -5.73 18.70 -22.92
CA ALA A 273 -5.19 20.03 -22.61
C ALA A 273 -5.44 21.08 -23.71
N GLY A 274 -5.73 20.65 -24.94
CA GLY A 274 -6.07 21.51 -26.07
C GLY A 274 -7.51 22.04 -26.09
N ARG A 275 -8.38 21.65 -25.16
CA ARG A 275 -9.80 22.02 -25.12
C ARG A 275 -10.12 22.94 -23.96
N GLU A 276 -10.78 24.06 -24.24
CA GLU A 276 -11.24 24.99 -23.20
C GLU A 276 -12.39 24.40 -22.37
N GLU A 277 -13.18 23.51 -22.98
CA GLU A 277 -14.28 22.80 -22.34
C GLU A 277 -13.81 21.93 -21.17
N VAL A 278 -12.58 21.40 -21.23
CA VAL A 278 -11.96 20.65 -20.13
C VAL A 278 -11.76 21.54 -18.92
N PHE A 279 -11.25 22.75 -19.10
CA PHE A 279 -11.05 23.69 -18.00
C PHE A 279 -12.39 24.18 -17.43
N ALA A 280 -13.37 24.48 -18.29
CA ALA A 280 -14.71 24.83 -17.81
C ALA A 280 -15.35 23.71 -16.97
N PHE A 281 -15.16 22.45 -17.39
CA PHE A 281 -15.59 21.27 -16.64
C PHE A 281 -14.85 21.17 -15.29
N LEU A 282 -13.51 21.21 -15.28
CA LEU A 282 -12.71 21.06 -14.06
C LEU A 282 -12.95 22.22 -13.08
N GLU A 283 -13.09 23.45 -13.56
CA GLU A 283 -13.44 24.60 -12.73
C GLU A 283 -14.84 24.45 -12.11
N THR A 284 -15.79 23.86 -12.83
CA THR A 284 -17.13 23.55 -12.29
C THR A 284 -17.05 22.50 -11.17
N VAL A 285 -16.30 21.42 -11.40
CA VAL A 285 -16.06 20.38 -10.39
C VAL A 285 -15.35 20.96 -9.17
N LEU A 286 -14.23 21.65 -9.37
CA LEU A 286 -13.44 22.23 -8.30
C LEU A 286 -14.23 23.29 -7.53
N ALA A 287 -15.06 24.10 -8.19
CA ALA A 287 -15.95 25.04 -7.49
C ALA A 287 -16.85 24.32 -6.49
N HIS A 288 -17.46 23.20 -6.89
CA HIS A 288 -18.27 22.39 -5.98
C HIS A 288 -17.45 21.76 -4.85
N VAL A 289 -16.23 21.27 -5.14
CA VAL A 289 -15.29 20.79 -4.13
C VAL A 289 -14.99 21.89 -3.09
N LEU A 290 -14.76 23.13 -3.51
CA LEU A 290 -14.47 24.23 -2.58
C LEU A 290 -15.66 24.61 -1.67
N GLU A 291 -16.89 24.30 -2.08
CA GLU A 291 -18.10 24.47 -1.27
C GLU A 291 -18.22 23.39 -0.18
N LEU A 292 -17.82 22.16 -0.49
CA LEU A 292 -17.94 21.00 0.41
C LEU A 292 -16.75 20.89 1.36
N PHE A 293 -15.55 21.25 0.90
CA PHE A 293 -14.30 21.06 1.62
C PHE A 293 -13.71 22.40 2.08
N PRO A 294 -13.67 22.67 3.40
CA PRO A 294 -13.10 23.90 3.93
C PRO A 294 -11.56 23.90 3.92
N SER A 295 -10.92 22.77 3.60
CA SER A 295 -9.47 22.63 3.54
C SER A 295 -8.83 23.71 2.65
N VAL A 296 -7.73 24.32 3.11
CA VAL A 296 -6.93 25.21 2.27
C VAL A 296 -6.22 24.41 1.17
N PHE A 297 -5.94 23.14 1.40
CA PHE A 297 -5.27 22.25 0.46
C PHE A 297 -6.27 21.49 -0.39
N ILE A 298 -6.03 21.46 -1.70
CA ILE A 298 -6.78 20.67 -2.68
C ILE A 298 -5.76 19.87 -3.48
N HIS A 299 -5.87 18.54 -3.45
CA HIS A 299 -5.00 17.68 -4.23
C HIS A 299 -5.57 17.55 -5.65
N VAL A 300 -4.72 17.68 -6.66
CA VAL A 300 -5.12 17.57 -8.07
C VAL A 300 -4.51 16.34 -8.75
N GLY A 301 -3.86 15.48 -7.99
CA GLY A 301 -3.12 14.34 -8.51
C GLY A 301 -1.92 14.80 -9.33
N GLY A 302 -1.93 14.44 -10.61
CA GLY A 302 -0.91 14.84 -11.60
C GLY A 302 0.14 13.78 -11.88
N ASP A 303 -0.02 12.60 -11.29
CA ASP A 303 0.76 11.39 -11.51
C ASP A 303 0.37 10.68 -12.81
N GLU A 304 1.30 9.82 -13.25
CA GLU A 304 1.12 8.79 -14.28
C GLU A 304 0.34 9.21 -15.55
N ALA A 305 0.39 10.49 -15.96
CA ALA A 305 -0.35 11.00 -17.12
C ALA A 305 0.40 10.78 -18.44
N PRO A 306 0.04 9.78 -19.27
CA PRO A 306 0.80 9.42 -20.47
C PRO A 306 0.60 10.47 -21.58
N ARG A 307 1.66 10.77 -22.34
CA ARG A 307 1.73 11.95 -23.21
C ARG A 307 1.36 11.66 -24.66
N GLU A 308 1.18 10.39 -25.02
CA GLU A 308 0.94 9.93 -26.38
C GLU A 308 -0.31 10.57 -26.98
N ARG A 309 -1.39 10.68 -26.19
CA ARG A 309 -2.62 11.32 -26.67
C ARG A 309 -2.49 12.81 -26.88
N TRP A 310 -1.61 13.50 -26.17
CA TRP A 310 -1.36 14.91 -26.40
C TRP A 310 -0.44 15.13 -27.60
N HIS A 311 0.54 14.25 -27.78
CA HIS A 311 1.41 14.24 -28.95
C HIS A 311 0.60 14.15 -30.25
N ASP A 312 -0.31 13.18 -30.33
CA ASP A 312 -1.10 12.93 -31.53
C ASP A 312 -2.27 13.90 -31.72
N CYS A 313 -2.62 14.71 -30.72
CA CYS A 313 -3.82 15.55 -30.75
C CYS A 313 -3.54 16.93 -31.38
N PRO A 314 -4.15 17.28 -32.53
CA PRO A 314 -3.94 18.58 -33.17
C PRO A 314 -4.30 19.77 -32.28
N ARG A 315 -5.26 19.59 -31.35
CA ARG A 315 -5.65 20.66 -30.40
C ARG A 315 -4.60 20.86 -29.31
N CYS A 316 -4.01 19.78 -28.79
CA CYS A 316 -2.93 19.87 -27.82
C CYS A 316 -1.66 20.46 -28.46
N GLN A 317 -1.34 20.05 -29.69
CA GLN A 317 -0.23 20.62 -30.45
C GLN A 317 -0.45 22.12 -30.76
N ALA A 318 -1.69 22.52 -31.07
CA ALA A 318 -2.04 23.93 -31.21
C ALA A 318 -1.90 24.70 -29.88
N ARG A 319 -2.20 24.07 -28.74
CA ARG A 319 -1.99 24.67 -27.41
C ARG A 319 -0.51 24.88 -27.11
N LEU A 320 0.34 23.88 -27.39
CA LEU A 320 1.80 24.01 -27.25
C LEU A 320 2.32 25.23 -28.01
N ALA A 321 1.93 25.35 -29.29
CA ALA A 321 2.33 26.48 -30.12
C ALA A 321 1.81 27.83 -29.60
N ALA A 322 0.54 27.89 -29.15
CA ALA A 322 -0.07 29.13 -28.67
C ALA A 322 0.56 29.64 -27.36
N GLU A 323 0.96 28.73 -26.47
CA GLU A 323 1.52 29.05 -25.16
C GLU A 323 3.06 29.08 -25.17
N GLY A 324 3.69 28.80 -26.32
CA GLY A 324 5.15 28.81 -26.48
C GLY A 324 5.86 27.69 -25.70
N LEU A 325 5.20 26.53 -25.56
CA LEU A 325 5.69 25.37 -24.82
C LEU A 325 6.47 24.43 -25.75
N GLN A 326 7.55 23.84 -25.23
CA GLN A 326 8.46 23.02 -26.04
C GLN A 326 7.97 21.60 -26.27
N ASP A 327 7.29 21.01 -25.29
CA ASP A 327 6.88 19.61 -25.27
C ASP A 327 5.69 19.37 -24.34
N GLU A 328 5.17 18.15 -24.36
CA GLU A 328 4.02 17.72 -23.57
C GLU A 328 4.28 17.74 -22.05
N HIS A 329 5.53 17.69 -21.59
CA HIS A 329 5.84 17.88 -20.16
C HIS A 329 5.57 19.32 -19.74
N GLN A 330 5.98 20.29 -20.57
CA GLN A 330 5.62 21.69 -20.36
C GLN A 330 4.12 21.95 -20.52
N LEU A 331 3.42 21.15 -21.34
CA LEU A 331 1.95 21.18 -21.40
C LEU A 331 1.28 20.71 -20.11
N GLN A 332 1.80 19.66 -19.46
CA GLN A 332 1.32 19.21 -18.15
C GLN A 332 1.54 20.30 -17.10
N SER A 333 2.75 20.86 -17.04
CA SER A 333 3.07 22.00 -16.17
C SER A 333 2.13 23.19 -16.39
N TRP A 334 1.85 23.54 -17.65
CA TRP A 334 0.88 24.59 -17.99
C TRP A 334 -0.54 24.26 -17.53
N PHE A 335 -1.00 23.02 -17.74
CA PHE A 335 -2.33 22.55 -17.33
C PHE A 335 -2.51 22.68 -15.81
N ILE A 336 -1.56 22.13 -15.04
CA ILE A 336 -1.56 22.18 -13.58
C ILE A 336 -1.43 23.62 -13.08
N ARG A 337 -0.55 24.44 -13.68
CA ARG A 337 -0.40 25.85 -13.32
C ARG A 337 -1.69 26.65 -13.53
N ARG A 338 -2.41 26.40 -14.62
CA ARG A 338 -3.67 27.10 -14.92
C ARG A 338 -4.70 26.88 -13.79
N LEU A 339 -4.89 25.62 -13.38
CA LEU A 339 -5.82 25.28 -12.31
C LEU A 339 -5.29 25.67 -10.92
N GLY A 340 -3.98 25.57 -10.71
CA GLY A 340 -3.32 26.06 -9.51
C GLY A 340 -3.51 27.57 -9.28
N ASN A 341 -3.37 28.38 -10.33
CA ASN A 341 -3.66 29.81 -10.27
C ASN A 341 -5.14 30.08 -9.98
N TRP A 342 -6.04 29.30 -10.59
CA TRP A 342 -7.48 29.41 -10.34
C TRP A 342 -7.84 29.10 -8.88
N LEU A 343 -7.19 28.10 -8.28
CA LEU A 343 -7.30 27.75 -6.85
C LEU A 343 -6.71 28.84 -5.95
N ALA A 344 -5.53 29.37 -6.28
CA ALA A 344 -4.85 30.41 -5.53
C ALA A 344 -5.69 31.69 -5.43
N LEU A 345 -6.34 32.10 -6.53
CA LEU A 345 -7.28 33.23 -6.54
C LEU A 345 -8.48 33.05 -5.60
N ARG A 346 -8.76 31.82 -5.17
CA ARG A 346 -9.82 31.46 -4.23
C ARG A 346 -9.30 31.10 -2.84
N GLY A 347 -8.04 31.46 -2.54
CA GLY A 347 -7.42 31.24 -1.24
C GLY A 347 -7.07 29.78 -0.96
N ARG A 348 -6.94 28.95 -2.00
CA ARG A 348 -6.59 27.52 -1.89
C ARG A 348 -5.17 27.28 -2.40
N ARG A 349 -4.51 26.27 -1.84
CA ARG A 349 -3.18 25.81 -2.22
C ARG A 349 -3.30 24.46 -2.90
N LEU A 350 -2.69 24.35 -4.07
CA LEU A 350 -2.61 23.09 -4.81
C LEU A 350 -1.64 22.13 -4.12
N VAL A 351 -2.04 20.87 -4.00
CA VAL A 351 -1.16 19.73 -3.72
C VAL A 351 -1.17 18.82 -4.94
N GLY A 352 -0.03 18.24 -5.30
CA GLY A 352 0.02 17.23 -6.35
C GLY A 352 1.22 16.30 -6.17
N TRP A 353 1.17 15.16 -6.84
CA TRP A 353 2.25 14.17 -6.85
C TRP A 353 3.52 14.74 -7.47
N ASP A 354 4.69 14.17 -7.17
CA ASP A 354 5.97 14.76 -7.55
C ASP A 354 6.20 14.93 -9.07
N GLU A 355 5.43 14.22 -9.91
CA GLU A 355 5.31 14.46 -11.35
C GLU A 355 4.94 15.90 -11.71
N ILE A 356 4.23 16.63 -10.84
CA ILE A 356 3.90 18.04 -11.12
C ILE A 356 5.15 18.91 -11.26
N LEU A 357 6.32 18.47 -10.77
CA LEU A 357 7.60 19.16 -10.96
C LEU A 357 8.11 19.09 -12.41
N GLU A 358 7.69 18.08 -13.18
CA GLU A 358 8.05 17.92 -14.58
C GLU A 358 7.60 19.13 -15.40
N GLY A 359 8.38 19.52 -16.41
CA GLY A 359 8.06 20.71 -17.23
C GLY A 359 8.19 22.06 -16.49
N GLY A 360 8.81 22.09 -15.30
CA GLY A 360 9.27 23.33 -14.64
C GLY A 360 8.24 24.05 -13.76
N LEU A 361 7.25 23.34 -13.19
CA LEU A 361 6.23 23.97 -12.35
C LEU A 361 6.81 24.67 -11.11
N ALA A 362 7.92 24.17 -10.57
CA ALA A 362 8.59 24.66 -9.37
C ALA A 362 9.00 26.16 -9.41
N GLY A 363 9.07 26.77 -10.59
CA GLY A 363 9.33 28.21 -10.74
C GLY A 363 8.07 29.05 -11.01
N SER A 364 6.92 28.43 -11.23
CA SER A 364 5.78 29.08 -11.90
C SER A 364 4.44 29.01 -11.16
N LEU A 365 4.36 28.32 -10.01
CA LEU A 365 3.19 28.30 -9.14
C LEU A 365 3.56 28.40 -7.65
N PRO A 366 3.90 29.60 -7.14
CA PRO A 366 4.29 29.79 -5.73
C PRO A 366 3.25 29.24 -4.76
N GLY A 367 3.69 28.53 -3.73
CA GLY A 367 2.82 28.00 -2.67
C GLY A 367 2.16 26.65 -2.98
N ALA A 368 2.39 26.07 -4.16
CA ALA A 368 2.09 24.66 -4.44
C ALA A 368 2.84 23.75 -3.47
N VAL A 369 2.21 22.65 -3.07
CA VAL A 369 2.79 21.60 -2.22
C VAL A 369 3.04 20.36 -3.08
N VAL A 370 4.21 19.75 -2.92
CA VAL A 370 4.58 18.55 -3.67
C VAL A 370 4.54 17.33 -2.76
N GLN A 371 3.77 16.30 -3.12
CA GLN A 371 3.75 15.02 -2.42
C GLN A 371 4.68 14.01 -3.12
N SER A 372 5.81 13.70 -2.49
CA SER A 372 6.87 12.84 -3.04
C SER A 372 6.60 11.38 -2.76
N TRP A 373 6.36 10.58 -3.81
CA TRP A 373 5.96 9.18 -3.69
C TRP A 373 6.92 8.20 -4.39
N ARG A 374 7.55 8.60 -5.49
CA ARG A 374 8.49 7.75 -6.25
C ARG A 374 9.85 7.56 -5.55
N GLY A 375 10.02 8.23 -4.42
CA GLY A 375 11.24 8.31 -3.64
C GLY A 375 11.23 9.58 -2.79
N VAL A 376 12.42 10.04 -2.39
CA VAL A 376 12.60 11.30 -1.64
C VAL A 376 13.10 12.44 -2.53
N GLU A 377 13.42 12.15 -3.79
CA GLU A 377 14.00 13.05 -4.77
C GLU A 377 13.05 14.19 -5.13
N GLY A 378 11.74 13.90 -5.25
CA GLY A 378 10.71 14.91 -5.46
C GLY A 378 10.65 15.91 -4.30
N ALA A 379 10.71 15.42 -3.06
CA ALA A 379 10.74 16.27 -1.87
C ALA A 379 12.01 17.13 -1.80
N LEU A 380 13.17 16.56 -2.15
CA LEU A 380 14.43 17.31 -2.23
C LEU A 380 14.35 18.44 -3.26
N ALA A 381 13.81 18.16 -4.45
CA ALA A 381 13.65 19.14 -5.52
C ALA A 381 12.66 20.25 -5.13
N ALA A 382 11.51 19.88 -4.55
CA ALA A 382 10.51 20.82 -4.08
C ALA A 382 11.06 21.75 -2.98
N ALA A 383 11.67 21.20 -1.93
CA ALA A 383 12.21 21.98 -0.82
C ALA A 383 13.32 22.95 -1.26
N ARG A 384 14.22 22.51 -2.17
CA ARG A 384 15.26 23.38 -2.75
C ARG A 384 14.71 24.50 -3.62
N ALA A 385 13.55 24.26 -4.25
CA ALA A 385 12.83 25.27 -5.00
C ALA A 385 11.96 26.19 -4.10
N GLY A 386 11.97 25.99 -2.78
CA GLY A 386 11.19 26.78 -1.83
C GLY A 386 9.71 26.39 -1.74
N HIS A 387 9.36 25.20 -2.23
CA HIS A 387 8.03 24.63 -2.11
C HIS A 387 7.91 23.74 -0.88
N ASP A 388 6.78 23.84 -0.21
CA ASP A 388 6.43 22.88 0.83
C ASP A 388 6.25 21.48 0.24
N THR A 389 6.59 20.45 1.02
CA THR A 389 6.49 19.07 0.57
C THR A 389 5.95 18.14 1.64
N VAL A 390 5.18 17.14 1.19
CA VAL A 390 4.76 15.97 1.97
C VAL A 390 5.54 14.77 1.45
N VAL A 391 6.13 13.99 2.35
CA VAL A 391 6.96 12.84 1.97
C VAL A 391 6.19 11.55 2.22
N SER A 392 5.94 10.76 1.16
CA SER A 392 5.20 9.50 1.23
C SER A 392 5.78 8.44 0.28
N PRO A 393 7.08 8.09 0.37
CA PRO A 393 7.73 7.21 -0.60
C PRO A 393 7.18 5.78 -0.51
N THR A 394 7.12 5.08 -1.66
CA THR A 394 6.76 3.65 -1.76
C THR A 394 7.56 2.75 -0.83
N SER A 395 8.80 3.13 -0.52
CA SER A 395 9.68 2.38 0.37
C SER A 395 9.19 2.30 1.82
N HIS A 396 8.33 3.21 2.28
CA HIS A 396 7.92 3.32 3.68
C HIS A 396 6.42 3.54 3.91
N CYS A 397 5.71 4.05 2.90
CA CYS A 397 4.39 4.67 3.10
C CYS A 397 3.25 3.98 2.36
N TYR A 398 3.52 3.04 1.45
CA TYR A 398 2.49 2.41 0.61
C TYR A 398 1.87 1.21 1.31
N PHE A 399 0.81 1.47 2.05
CA PHE A 399 0.17 0.50 2.94
C PHE A 399 -0.64 -0.53 2.20
N ASP A 400 -0.92 -0.37 0.91
CA ASP A 400 -1.44 -1.41 0.03
C ASP A 400 -0.43 -2.57 -0.17
N TYR A 401 0.88 -2.33 0.03
CA TYR A 401 1.90 -3.36 -0.12
C TYR A 401 1.76 -4.49 0.92
N ASP A 402 2.14 -5.69 0.50
CA ASP A 402 2.24 -6.88 1.35
C ASP A 402 3.11 -6.58 2.59
N PRO A 403 2.67 -6.94 3.81
CA PRO A 403 3.43 -6.71 5.04
C PRO A 403 4.80 -7.42 5.09
N GLY A 404 5.10 -8.38 4.22
CA GLY A 404 6.44 -8.93 4.04
C GLY A 404 7.37 -8.06 3.20
N VAL A 405 6.81 -7.16 2.39
CA VAL A 405 7.58 -6.18 1.59
C VAL A 405 7.72 -4.87 2.36
N LEU A 406 6.61 -4.35 2.90
CA LEU A 406 6.59 -3.17 3.77
C LEU A 406 6.17 -3.59 5.18
N ASP A 407 7.14 -4.10 5.93
CA ASP A 407 6.94 -4.54 7.31
C ASP A 407 6.83 -3.38 8.30
N LEU A 408 6.42 -3.72 9.53
CA LEU A 408 6.26 -2.77 10.62
C LEU A 408 7.54 -2.01 10.99
N ALA A 409 8.70 -2.66 10.92
CA ALA A 409 9.98 -2.05 11.30
C ALA A 409 10.41 -0.99 10.27
N ARG A 410 10.17 -1.25 8.98
CA ARG A 410 10.40 -0.31 7.89
C ARG A 410 9.50 0.92 8.04
N VAL A 411 8.20 0.73 8.28
CA VAL A 411 7.29 1.85 8.55
C VAL A 411 7.76 2.67 9.77
N LEU A 412 8.13 2.00 10.86
CA LEU A 412 8.62 2.68 12.07
C LEU A 412 9.92 3.46 11.82
N ALA A 413 10.78 3.03 10.89
CA ALA A 413 12.03 3.70 10.57
C ALA A 413 11.86 4.96 9.72
N PHE A 414 10.69 5.19 9.14
CA PHE A 414 10.44 6.28 8.20
C PHE A 414 10.82 7.66 8.76
N ASP A 415 11.67 8.40 8.05
CA ASP A 415 11.99 9.79 8.34
C ASP A 415 11.48 10.66 7.18
N PRO A 416 10.47 11.54 7.39
CA PRO A 416 9.97 12.38 6.31
C PRO A 416 10.94 13.51 5.94
N VAL A 417 12.02 13.78 6.71
CA VAL A 417 13.04 14.78 6.38
C VAL A 417 14.18 14.10 5.60
N PRO A 418 14.27 14.30 4.28
CA PRO A 418 15.32 13.66 3.49
C PRO A 418 16.73 14.14 3.92
N PRO A 419 17.74 13.26 3.88
CA PRO A 419 19.11 13.67 4.15
C PRO A 419 19.61 14.67 3.09
N GLY A 420 20.45 15.62 3.51
CA GLY A 420 21.07 16.59 2.60
C GLY A 420 20.31 17.91 2.39
N LEU A 421 19.20 18.13 3.10
CA LEU A 421 18.56 19.44 3.21
C LEU A 421 19.21 20.30 4.29
N THR A 422 19.41 21.59 3.99
CA THR A 422 19.78 22.61 4.98
C THR A 422 18.62 22.88 5.95
N PRO A 423 18.86 23.46 7.14
CA PRO A 423 17.78 23.76 8.09
C PRO A 423 16.65 24.63 7.52
N ALA A 424 16.96 25.55 6.60
CA ALA A 424 15.95 26.38 5.93
C ALA A 424 15.09 25.55 4.96
N GLU A 425 15.70 24.64 4.20
CA GLU A 425 14.98 23.74 3.29
C GLU A 425 14.18 22.68 4.07
N GLN A 426 14.69 22.21 5.21
CA GLN A 426 13.96 21.27 6.09
C GLN A 426 12.65 21.87 6.60
N ALA A 427 12.56 23.20 6.76
CA ALA A 427 11.33 23.87 7.18
C ALA A 427 10.18 23.76 6.16
N HIS A 428 10.48 23.44 4.90
CA HIS A 428 9.48 23.16 3.87
C HIS A 428 8.93 21.72 3.93
N VAL A 429 9.54 20.82 4.71
CA VAL A 429 9.02 19.45 4.90
C VAL A 429 7.89 19.51 5.92
N LEU A 430 6.64 19.48 5.44
CA LEU A 430 5.46 19.57 6.30
C LEU A 430 5.27 18.31 7.16
N GLY A 431 5.70 17.16 6.65
CA GLY A 431 5.57 15.85 7.29
C GLY A 431 5.43 14.73 6.26
N GLY A 432 4.59 13.74 6.57
CA GLY A 432 4.40 12.58 5.70
C GLY A 432 2.99 12.01 5.75
N ALA A 433 2.75 11.04 4.87
CA ALA A 433 1.47 10.36 4.75
C ALA A 433 1.66 8.87 4.50
N ALA A 434 0.82 8.04 5.12
CA ALA A 434 0.61 6.67 4.66
C ALA A 434 -0.38 6.70 3.49
N ASN A 435 -0.12 5.93 2.44
CA ASN A 435 -1.00 5.84 1.28
C ASN A 435 -1.63 4.46 1.25
N LEU A 436 -2.97 4.39 1.30
CA LEU A 436 -3.70 3.16 1.14
C LEU A 436 -4.48 3.19 -0.17
N TRP A 437 -3.81 2.74 -1.23
CA TRP A 437 -4.44 2.35 -2.48
C TRP A 437 -5.27 1.08 -2.28
N THR A 438 -6.34 0.90 -3.06
CA THR A 438 -7.35 -0.12 -2.76
C THR A 438 -7.61 -1.12 -3.87
N GLU A 439 -6.74 -1.28 -4.87
CA GLU A 439 -6.86 -2.31 -5.93
C GLU A 439 -7.14 -3.70 -5.35
N TYR A 440 -6.47 -4.03 -4.24
CA TYR A 440 -6.58 -5.34 -3.57
C TYR A 440 -7.07 -5.23 -2.11
N VAL A 441 -7.60 -4.07 -1.71
CA VAL A 441 -8.08 -3.82 -0.34
C VAL A 441 -9.56 -3.43 -0.35
N PRO A 442 -10.47 -4.41 -0.50
CA PRO A 442 -11.90 -4.14 -0.35
C PRO A 442 -12.22 -3.55 1.03
N CYS A 443 -13.34 -2.84 1.15
CA CYS A 443 -13.72 -2.11 2.36
C CYS A 443 -13.67 -2.96 3.66
N GLY A 444 -13.98 -4.26 3.60
CA GLY A 444 -13.93 -5.16 4.76
C GLY A 444 -12.52 -5.52 5.25
N GLN A 445 -11.47 -5.14 4.52
CA GLN A 445 -10.08 -5.47 4.80
C GLN A 445 -9.24 -4.25 5.25
N LEU A 446 -9.82 -3.05 5.29
CA LEU A 446 -9.08 -1.81 5.64
C LEU A 446 -8.32 -1.92 6.96
N ASP A 447 -8.98 -2.37 8.04
CA ASP A 447 -8.33 -2.50 9.36
C ASP A 447 -7.19 -3.54 9.33
N ARG A 448 -7.34 -4.63 8.56
CA ARG A 448 -6.27 -5.63 8.43
C ARG A 448 -5.04 -5.07 7.73
N GLN A 449 -5.25 -4.20 6.74
CA GLN A 449 -4.16 -3.62 5.98
C GLN A 449 -3.48 -2.47 6.74
N LEU A 450 -4.26 -1.63 7.42
CA LEU A 450 -3.78 -0.49 8.19
C LEU A 450 -3.05 -0.93 9.47
N PHE A 451 -3.49 -1.99 10.13
CA PHE A 451 -2.95 -2.39 11.44
C PHE A 451 -2.09 -3.64 11.36
N PRO A 452 -0.90 -3.65 12.00
CA PRO A 452 -0.43 -2.69 13.01
C PRO A 452 0.45 -1.53 12.48
N ARG A 453 0.52 -1.30 11.17
CA ARG A 453 1.42 -0.30 10.56
C ARG A 453 1.03 1.16 10.84
N LEU A 454 -0.25 1.47 10.96
CA LEU A 454 -0.75 2.82 11.23
C LEU A 454 -0.24 3.38 12.58
N PRO A 455 -0.25 2.63 13.70
CA PRO A 455 0.44 3.02 14.93
C PRO A 455 1.94 3.30 14.77
N ALA A 456 2.65 2.57 13.91
CA ALA A 456 4.08 2.81 13.66
C ALA A 456 4.32 4.10 12.86
N MET A 457 3.49 4.37 11.85
CA MET A 457 3.53 5.64 11.12
C MET A 457 3.19 6.81 12.05
N ALA A 458 2.23 6.63 12.97
CA ALA A 458 1.91 7.62 13.99
C ALA A 458 3.13 7.98 14.85
N GLU A 459 3.88 6.97 15.31
CA GLU A 459 5.14 7.16 16.04
C GLU A 459 6.17 7.93 15.20
N ALA A 460 6.31 7.57 13.92
CA ALA A 460 7.24 8.21 13.01
C ALA A 460 6.97 9.72 12.80
N LEU A 461 5.68 10.09 12.77
CA LEU A 461 5.24 11.45 12.46
C LEU A 461 4.96 12.31 13.70
N TRP A 462 4.79 11.71 14.88
CA TRP A 462 4.50 12.42 16.12
C TRP A 462 5.74 12.60 17.01
N SER A 463 6.58 11.57 17.15
CA SER A 463 7.57 11.50 18.21
C SER A 463 8.98 11.90 17.73
N ARG A 464 9.44 13.14 18.02
CA ARG A 464 10.83 13.60 17.82
C ARG A 464 11.37 14.53 18.91
N PRO A 465 12.71 14.62 19.10
CA PRO A 465 13.75 13.70 18.64
C PRO A 465 14.00 12.63 19.70
N ALA A 466 13.94 11.38 19.32
CA ALA A 466 14.51 10.28 20.09
C ALA A 466 14.76 9.16 19.09
N VAL A 467 15.87 8.43 19.25
CA VAL A 467 16.03 7.12 18.61
C VAL A 467 14.76 6.35 18.94
N ARG A 468 13.86 6.22 17.95
CA ARG A 468 12.63 5.44 18.07
C ARG A 468 13.09 4.02 18.32
N ASP A 469 13.19 3.64 19.60
CA ASP A 469 13.66 2.32 19.98
C ASP A 469 12.60 1.30 19.51
N PRO A 470 12.91 0.48 18.50
CA PRO A 470 11.95 -0.47 17.97
C PRO A 470 11.47 -1.43 19.06
N ARG A 471 12.32 -1.77 20.04
CA ARG A 471 11.93 -2.65 21.14
C ARG A 471 10.89 -1.99 22.04
N ALA A 472 11.13 -0.74 22.44
CA ALA A 472 10.18 0.02 23.24
C ALA A 472 8.84 0.22 22.51
N PHE A 473 8.86 0.50 21.20
CA PHE A 473 7.63 0.58 20.41
C PHE A 473 6.88 -0.77 20.40
N LEU A 474 7.57 -1.87 20.13
CA LEU A 474 6.97 -3.21 20.12
C LEU A 474 6.42 -3.61 21.50
N ASP A 475 7.08 -3.22 22.60
CA ASP A 475 6.58 -3.43 23.95
C ASP A 475 5.25 -2.72 24.19
N ARG A 476 5.12 -1.47 23.72
CA ARG A 476 3.85 -0.72 23.79
C ARG A 476 2.79 -1.35 22.91
N LEU A 477 3.16 -1.76 21.70
CA LEU A 477 2.24 -2.36 20.73
C LEU A 477 1.67 -3.70 21.26
N ARG A 478 2.51 -4.54 21.88
CA ARG A 478 2.07 -5.78 22.55
C ARG A 478 1.04 -5.55 23.66
N ARG A 479 1.01 -4.37 24.26
CA ARG A 479 0.06 -4.00 25.33
C ARG A 479 -1.16 -3.25 24.79
N HIS A 480 -1.27 -3.10 23.47
CA HIS A 480 -2.26 -2.26 22.82
C HIS A 480 -3.53 -3.01 22.40
N ASP A 481 -3.57 -4.34 22.56
CA ASP A 481 -4.74 -5.18 22.22
C ASP A 481 -6.07 -4.70 22.83
N PRO A 482 -6.13 -4.23 24.10
CA PRO A 482 -7.36 -3.68 24.65
C PRO A 482 -7.86 -2.43 23.91
N VAL A 483 -6.94 -1.61 23.38
CA VAL A 483 -7.26 -0.42 22.58
C VAL A 483 -7.86 -0.84 21.23
N PHE A 484 -7.27 -1.86 20.58
CA PHE A 484 -7.82 -2.42 19.35
C PHE A 484 -9.22 -3.01 19.58
N ALA A 485 -9.40 -3.77 20.65
CA ALA A 485 -10.68 -4.36 21.02
C ALA A 485 -11.77 -3.31 21.27
N ALA A 486 -11.44 -2.21 21.95
CA ALA A 486 -12.38 -1.12 22.24
C ALA A 486 -12.96 -0.47 20.96
N LEU A 487 -12.19 -0.42 19.86
CA LEU A 487 -12.64 0.12 18.56
C LEU A 487 -13.06 -0.96 17.55
N GLY A 488 -13.07 -2.23 17.96
CA GLY A 488 -13.38 -3.37 17.08
C GLY A 488 -12.35 -3.55 15.95
N ILE A 489 -11.14 -3.04 16.12
CA ILE A 489 -10.06 -3.15 15.13
C ILE A 489 -9.60 -4.60 15.07
N ARG A 490 -9.55 -5.15 13.86
CA ARG A 490 -9.00 -6.48 13.60
C ARG A 490 -7.65 -6.32 12.90
N PRO A 491 -6.53 -6.30 13.65
CA PRO A 491 -5.22 -6.12 13.04
C PRO A 491 -4.89 -7.26 12.08
N GLY A 492 -4.17 -6.93 11.01
CA GLY A 492 -3.50 -7.90 10.16
C GLY A 492 -2.19 -8.35 10.78
N VAL A 493 -1.33 -8.92 9.95
CA VAL A 493 -0.01 -9.40 10.38
C VAL A 493 1.01 -8.27 10.37
N SER A 494 1.91 -8.23 11.37
CA SER A 494 2.97 -7.21 11.50
C SER A 494 4.13 -7.39 10.51
N SER A 495 4.31 -8.62 10.05
CA SER A 495 5.26 -9.10 9.05
C SER A 495 4.70 -10.42 8.50
N ARG A 496 5.33 -11.04 7.51
CA ARG A 496 4.96 -12.43 7.15
C ARG A 496 5.27 -13.33 8.36
N PRO A 497 4.26 -13.88 9.06
CA PRO A 497 4.51 -14.65 10.27
C PRO A 497 5.19 -15.99 9.95
N LEU A 498 5.10 -16.41 8.70
CA LEU A 498 5.62 -17.64 8.13
C LEU A 498 6.08 -17.33 6.70
N TRP A 499 7.27 -17.79 6.31
CA TRP A 499 7.63 -17.99 4.91
C TRP A 499 8.35 -19.32 4.75
N VAL A 500 8.23 -19.93 3.58
CA VAL A 500 8.81 -21.25 3.30
C VAL A 500 9.93 -21.13 2.27
N ASP A 501 11.15 -21.46 2.69
CA ASP A 501 12.27 -21.68 1.80
C ASP A 501 12.20 -23.11 1.26
N ALA A 502 12.21 -23.23 -0.06
CA ALA A 502 12.28 -24.52 -0.75
C ALA A 502 13.64 -24.66 -1.43
N ALA A 503 14.32 -25.79 -1.19
CA ALA A 503 15.60 -26.07 -1.83
C ALA A 503 15.72 -27.55 -2.20
N TRP A 504 16.32 -27.82 -3.35
CA TRP A 504 16.71 -29.17 -3.75
C TRP A 504 17.99 -29.61 -3.01
N ASP A 505 17.92 -30.69 -2.24
CA ASP A 505 19.09 -31.34 -1.66
C ASP A 505 19.59 -32.43 -2.62
N ALA A 506 20.61 -32.10 -3.42
CA ALA A 506 21.20 -33.02 -4.39
C ALA A 506 21.80 -34.29 -3.75
N ARG A 507 22.26 -34.23 -2.49
CA ARG A 507 22.84 -35.40 -1.81
C ARG A 507 21.76 -36.41 -1.43
N ARG A 508 20.57 -35.92 -1.09
CA ARG A 508 19.42 -36.74 -0.70
C ARG A 508 18.44 -36.98 -1.84
N SER A 509 18.60 -36.29 -2.96
CA SER A 509 17.67 -36.30 -4.10
C SER A 509 16.23 -36.01 -3.68
N ARG A 510 16.04 -35.00 -2.82
CA ARG A 510 14.74 -34.57 -2.29
C ARG A 510 14.69 -33.07 -2.11
N HIS A 511 13.48 -32.49 -2.15
CA HIS A 511 13.29 -31.11 -1.69
C HIS A 511 13.24 -31.07 -0.17
N VAL A 512 13.87 -30.04 0.39
CA VAL A 512 13.73 -29.67 1.80
C VAL A 512 12.96 -28.36 1.83
N LEU A 513 11.80 -28.37 2.47
CA LEU A 513 11.06 -27.16 2.79
C LEU A 513 11.43 -26.76 4.21
N ARG A 514 11.91 -25.54 4.39
CA ARG A 514 12.20 -24.96 5.70
C ARG A 514 11.24 -23.81 5.92
N TRP A 515 10.47 -23.85 6.99
CA TRP A 515 9.68 -22.70 7.38
C TRP A 515 10.44 -21.83 8.36
N ASN A 516 10.39 -20.54 8.07
CA ASN A 516 10.96 -19.51 8.88
C ASN A 516 9.81 -18.71 9.50
N LEU A 517 10.02 -18.29 10.74
CA LEU A 517 9.07 -17.50 11.50
C LEU A 517 9.73 -16.17 11.84
N GLU A 518 8.97 -15.07 11.71
CA GLU A 518 9.44 -13.75 12.12
C GLU A 518 8.73 -13.22 13.37
N GLY A 519 9.38 -12.27 14.03
CA GLY A 519 8.77 -11.46 15.09
C GLY A 519 8.57 -12.19 16.42
N PRO A 520 7.75 -11.62 17.33
CA PRO A 520 7.49 -12.18 18.66
C PRO A 520 6.93 -13.61 18.63
N LEU A 521 6.32 -14.02 17.52
CA LEU A 521 5.82 -15.38 17.30
C LEU A 521 6.96 -16.42 17.19
N ALA A 522 8.14 -16.05 16.68
CA ALA A 522 9.28 -16.96 16.62
C ALA A 522 9.72 -17.43 18.03
N ALA A 523 9.50 -16.61 19.06
CA ALA A 523 9.80 -16.94 20.46
C ALA A 523 8.64 -17.69 21.16
N ALA A 524 7.39 -17.47 20.75
CA ALA A 524 6.21 -18.13 21.33
C ALA A 524 5.99 -19.55 20.76
N VAL A 525 6.37 -19.79 19.50
CA VAL A 525 6.12 -21.03 18.76
C VAL A 525 7.35 -21.97 18.78
N ALA A 526 8.39 -21.65 19.57
CA ALA A 526 9.65 -22.41 19.65
C ALA A 526 9.51 -23.88 20.12
N GLY A 527 8.29 -24.37 20.35
CA GLY A 527 7.97 -25.78 20.58
C GLY A 527 6.60 -26.25 20.04
N GLU A 528 5.91 -25.47 19.20
CA GLU A 528 4.52 -25.75 18.79
C GLU A 528 4.37 -26.06 17.29
N ALA A 529 3.35 -26.87 16.99
CA ALA A 529 3.12 -27.50 15.70
C ALA A 529 2.81 -26.52 14.56
N THR A 530 3.61 -26.55 13.50
CA THR A 530 3.22 -25.99 12.20
C THR A 530 2.33 -26.99 11.48
N ALA A 531 1.18 -26.55 10.96
CA ALA A 531 0.32 -27.42 10.18
C ALA A 531 0.79 -27.40 8.72
N VAL A 532 1.14 -28.57 8.20
CA VAL A 532 1.47 -28.74 6.79
C VAL A 532 0.41 -29.64 6.17
N SER A 533 -0.07 -29.27 5.00
CA SER A 533 -0.81 -30.18 4.14
C SER A 533 -0.18 -30.18 2.76
N CYS A 534 -0.12 -31.35 2.15
CA CYS A 534 0.31 -31.48 0.76
C CYS A 534 -0.91 -31.84 -0.06
N ALA A 535 -1.24 -31.01 -1.04
CA ALA A 535 -2.16 -31.41 -2.09
C ALA A 535 -1.34 -31.95 -3.25
N VAL A 536 -1.66 -33.16 -3.70
CA VAL A 536 -1.14 -33.67 -4.96
C VAL A 536 -2.02 -33.08 -6.05
N GLN A 537 -1.53 -32.05 -6.73
CA GLN A 537 -2.17 -31.55 -7.92
C GLN A 537 -1.40 -32.05 -9.13
N SER A 538 -2.09 -32.74 -10.04
CA SER A 538 -1.48 -33.05 -11.33
C SER A 538 -1.05 -31.74 -11.99
N MET A 539 0.18 -31.72 -12.51
CA MET A 539 0.87 -30.57 -13.10
C MET A 539 0.05 -29.79 -14.16
N TRP A 540 -1.12 -30.27 -14.57
CA TRP A 540 -1.99 -29.73 -15.63
C TRP A 540 -2.78 -28.48 -15.23
N ALA A 541 -3.05 -28.29 -13.93
CA ALA A 541 -3.67 -27.06 -13.43
C ALA A 541 -2.77 -25.82 -13.64
N LEU A 542 -1.45 -26.03 -13.80
CA LEU A 542 -0.47 -25.00 -14.12
C LEU A 542 -0.52 -24.54 -15.60
N TRP A 543 -1.26 -25.24 -16.47
CA TRP A 543 -1.27 -25.01 -17.94
C TRP A 543 -2.51 -24.27 -18.43
N THR A 544 -3.61 -24.28 -17.67
CA THR A 544 -4.83 -23.55 -18.03
C THR A 544 -4.77 -22.12 -17.52
N GLY A 545 -3.70 -21.39 -17.84
CA GLY A 545 -3.57 -19.96 -17.59
C GLY A 545 -4.69 -19.17 -18.26
N GLY A 546 -5.90 -19.25 -17.70
CA GLY A 546 -6.88 -18.20 -17.72
C GLY A 546 -6.51 -17.18 -16.65
N PRO A 547 -6.75 -15.90 -16.89
CA PRO A 547 -6.45 -14.85 -15.91
C PRO A 547 -7.33 -15.08 -14.68
N GLY A 548 -6.74 -15.43 -13.54
CA GLY A 548 -7.44 -15.30 -12.25
C GLY A 548 -7.39 -16.45 -11.26
N ALA A 549 -6.75 -17.59 -11.53
CA ALA A 549 -6.51 -18.60 -10.49
C ALA A 549 -5.09 -18.47 -9.97
N ARG A 550 -4.91 -17.81 -8.82
CA ARG A 550 -3.63 -17.77 -8.11
C ARG A 550 -3.54 -19.01 -7.20
N PRO A 551 -2.35 -19.58 -6.94
CA PRO A 551 -2.22 -20.73 -6.03
C PRO A 551 -2.77 -20.44 -4.61
N GLU A 552 -2.75 -19.18 -4.18
CA GLU A 552 -3.39 -18.66 -2.97
C GLU A 552 -4.93 -18.69 -3.00
N ASP A 553 -5.54 -18.81 -4.20
CA ASP A 553 -6.98 -18.96 -4.43
C ASP A 553 -7.44 -20.44 -4.43
N LEU A 554 -6.51 -21.39 -4.41
CA LEU A 554 -6.84 -22.82 -4.32
C LEU A 554 -7.43 -23.11 -2.94
N PRO A 555 -8.63 -23.73 -2.85
CA PRO A 555 -9.27 -23.97 -1.57
C PRO A 555 -8.49 -25.00 -0.75
N ALA A 556 -7.88 -24.55 0.35
CA ALA A 556 -7.37 -25.43 1.40
C ALA A 556 -8.48 -26.06 2.27
N ALA A 557 -9.75 -25.78 1.96
CA ALA A 557 -10.90 -26.15 2.77
C ALA A 557 -11.13 -27.68 2.83
N ASP A 558 -10.71 -28.42 1.80
CA ASP A 558 -10.90 -29.88 1.70
C ASP A 558 -9.61 -30.69 1.95
N THR A 559 -8.52 -30.04 2.36
CA THR A 559 -7.23 -30.71 2.62
C THR A 559 -7.04 -31.12 4.08
N GLU A 560 -6.54 -32.34 4.32
CA GLU A 560 -6.20 -32.82 5.67
C GLU A 560 -4.90 -32.18 6.15
N TRP A 561 -4.96 -31.37 7.21
CA TRP A 561 -3.78 -30.72 7.79
C TRP A 561 -3.08 -31.63 8.79
N ARG A 562 -1.76 -31.78 8.65
CA ARG A 562 -0.93 -32.61 9.53
C ARG A 562 0.10 -31.75 10.28
N PRO A 563 0.08 -31.76 11.61
CA PRO A 563 1.14 -31.17 12.42
C PRO A 563 2.51 -31.75 12.07
N VAL A 564 3.51 -30.89 11.92
CA VAL A 564 4.91 -31.31 11.82
C VAL A 564 5.72 -30.74 12.99
N ALA A 565 6.54 -31.59 13.59
CA ALA A 565 7.53 -31.19 14.58
C ALA A 565 8.83 -30.73 13.91
N GLY A 566 9.36 -29.58 14.31
CA GLY A 566 10.61 -29.01 13.79
C GLY A 566 10.40 -27.84 12.81
N HIS A 567 11.49 -27.36 12.21
CA HIS A 567 11.51 -26.20 11.28
C HIS A 567 11.61 -26.58 9.80
N SER A 568 11.48 -27.86 9.47
CA SER A 568 11.63 -28.33 8.09
C SER A 568 11.00 -29.69 7.84
N ILE A 569 10.62 -29.94 6.59
CA ILE A 569 10.28 -31.27 6.08
C ILE A 569 11.12 -31.63 4.86
N GLU A 570 11.40 -32.92 4.74
CA GLU A 570 11.78 -33.50 3.46
C GLU A 570 10.50 -33.90 2.73
N VAL A 571 10.36 -33.41 1.49
CA VAL A 571 9.21 -33.74 0.66
C VAL A 571 9.59 -34.92 -0.23
N ASP A 572 8.88 -36.03 -0.06
CA ASP A 572 8.93 -37.17 -0.97
C ASP A 572 7.65 -37.20 -1.80
N TYR A 573 7.76 -36.76 -3.05
CA TYR A 573 6.64 -36.66 -3.99
C TYR A 573 6.59 -37.79 -5.03
N GLY A 574 7.46 -38.80 -4.89
CA GLY A 574 7.57 -39.89 -5.85
C GLY A 574 7.73 -39.39 -7.28
N ASP A 575 6.80 -39.79 -8.15
CA ASP A 575 6.79 -39.46 -9.58
C ASP A 575 5.88 -38.27 -9.95
N GLN A 576 5.35 -37.54 -8.96
CA GLN A 576 4.36 -36.47 -9.18
C GLN A 576 4.89 -35.10 -8.77
N SER A 577 4.33 -34.04 -9.35
CA SER A 577 4.54 -32.68 -8.87
C SER A 577 3.56 -32.36 -7.76
N LEU A 578 3.94 -31.49 -6.82
CA LEU A 578 3.13 -31.19 -5.63
C LEU A 578 2.92 -29.70 -5.44
N THR A 579 1.80 -29.37 -4.82
CA THR A 579 1.57 -28.07 -4.19
C THR A 579 1.52 -28.28 -2.69
N VAL A 580 2.46 -27.67 -1.97
CA VAL A 580 2.57 -27.78 -0.52
C VAL A 580 2.01 -26.50 0.11
N PHE A 581 1.04 -26.68 1.00
CA PHE A 581 0.44 -25.62 1.80
C PHE A 581 0.99 -25.69 3.23
N THR A 582 1.50 -24.57 3.73
CA THR A 582 2.04 -24.47 5.09
C THR A 582 1.27 -23.38 5.85
N GLN A 583 0.70 -23.73 6.99
CA GLN A 583 -0.07 -22.80 7.84
C GLN A 583 0.52 -22.76 9.24
N LEU A 584 0.81 -21.54 9.70
CA LEU A 584 1.14 -21.30 11.11
C LEU A 584 -0.14 -21.39 11.95
N LEU A 585 -0.09 -22.16 13.04
CA LEU A 585 -1.13 -22.23 14.06
C LEU A 585 -0.63 -21.64 15.37
N VAL A 586 -1.47 -20.83 16.02
CA VAL A 586 -1.24 -20.30 17.38
C VAL A 586 -2.47 -20.66 18.21
N ASP A 587 -2.28 -21.38 19.32
CA ASP A 587 -3.38 -21.91 20.15
C ASP A 587 -4.41 -22.72 19.33
N GLY A 588 -3.94 -23.46 18.33
CA GLY A 588 -4.78 -24.27 17.44
C GLY A 588 -5.58 -23.47 16.40
N ARG A 589 -5.32 -22.17 16.22
CA ARG A 589 -5.98 -21.30 15.23
C ARG A 589 -5.00 -20.82 14.16
N PRO A 590 -5.41 -20.72 12.88
CA PRO A 590 -4.58 -20.14 11.81
C PRO A 590 -4.12 -18.71 12.12
N CYS A 591 -2.82 -18.46 11.95
CA CYS A 591 -2.19 -17.14 12.06
C CYS A 591 -1.59 -16.75 10.70
N GLY A 592 -2.13 -15.71 10.07
CA GLY A 592 -1.74 -15.30 8.72
C GLY A 592 -2.30 -16.19 7.60
N ALA A 593 -2.01 -15.84 6.35
CA ALA A 593 -2.32 -16.66 5.19
C ALA A 593 -1.37 -17.88 5.12
N PRO A 594 -1.81 -19.01 4.54
CA PRO A 594 -0.92 -20.13 4.29
C PRO A 594 0.12 -19.78 3.22
N GLU A 595 1.33 -20.28 3.39
CA GLU A 595 2.40 -20.23 2.40
C GLU A 595 2.25 -21.37 1.41
N VAL A 596 2.45 -21.07 0.12
CA VAL A 596 2.29 -22.04 -0.97
C VAL A 596 3.62 -22.23 -1.70
N VAL A 597 4.04 -23.48 -1.81
CA VAL A 597 5.23 -23.89 -2.58
C VAL A 597 4.81 -24.93 -3.61
N GLU A 598 5.10 -24.65 -4.88
CA GLU A 598 4.88 -25.59 -5.97
C GLU A 598 6.21 -26.24 -6.38
N LEU A 599 6.21 -27.56 -6.43
CA LEU A 599 7.40 -28.39 -6.69
C LEU A 599 7.19 -29.22 -7.96
N ALA A 600 8.06 -29.02 -8.96
CA ALA A 600 8.05 -29.72 -10.23
C ALA A 600 8.97 -30.94 -10.22
N ARG A 601 8.40 -32.11 -10.53
CA ARG A 601 9.17 -33.35 -10.81
C ARG A 601 9.48 -33.45 -12.30
N HIS A 602 10.76 -33.55 -12.65
CA HIS A 602 11.21 -33.74 -14.04
C HIS A 602 12.63 -34.33 -14.12
N GLN A 603 13.08 -34.69 -15.33
CA GLN A 603 14.37 -35.35 -15.59
C GLN A 603 15.59 -34.42 -15.45
N ALA A 604 15.38 -33.11 -15.62
CA ALA A 604 16.42 -32.09 -15.43
C ALA A 604 16.59 -31.66 -13.97
N LEU A 605 15.79 -32.19 -13.03
CA LEU A 605 15.83 -31.81 -11.63
C LEU A 605 17.22 -32.05 -11.01
N GLY A 606 17.79 -31.01 -10.42
CA GLY A 606 19.13 -31.01 -9.80
C GLY A 606 20.29 -31.13 -10.79
N ARG A 607 20.03 -31.08 -12.10
CA ARG A 607 21.08 -31.16 -13.13
C ARG A 607 21.80 -29.82 -13.26
N HIS A 608 23.10 -29.90 -13.57
CA HIS A 608 23.93 -28.72 -13.79
C HIS A 608 23.48 -27.96 -15.04
N VAL A 609 23.46 -26.63 -14.94
CA VAL A 609 23.12 -25.72 -16.04
C VAL A 609 24.35 -24.90 -16.44
N THR A 610 24.63 -24.85 -17.74
CA THR A 610 25.68 -24.01 -18.32
C THR A 610 25.04 -22.87 -19.10
N LEU A 611 25.41 -21.63 -18.79
CA LEU A 611 24.89 -20.41 -19.43
C LEU A 611 25.87 -19.83 -20.47
N LYS A 612 25.34 -19.22 -21.54
CA LYS A 612 26.13 -18.48 -22.54
C LYS A 612 25.50 -17.11 -22.89
N PRO A 613 26.30 -16.02 -22.99
CA PRO A 613 27.62 -15.87 -22.38
C PRO A 613 27.58 -16.22 -20.89
N THR A 614 28.73 -16.48 -20.28
CA THR A 614 28.79 -16.67 -18.83
C THR A 614 28.41 -15.34 -18.18
N PHE A 615 27.21 -15.27 -17.63
CA PHE A 615 26.72 -14.11 -16.91
C PHE A 615 27.12 -14.20 -15.43
N ASP A 616 27.33 -13.05 -14.77
CA ASP A 616 27.35 -12.94 -13.29
C ASP A 616 26.07 -12.29 -12.70
N PRO A 617 24.86 -12.75 -13.07
CA PRO A 617 23.69 -12.54 -12.23
C PRO A 617 22.78 -13.79 -12.16
N GLY A 618 22.32 -14.11 -10.94
CA GLY A 618 21.35 -15.17 -10.67
C GLY A 618 21.95 -16.57 -10.51
N ASP A 619 21.45 -17.32 -9.53
CA ASP A 619 21.84 -18.70 -9.30
C ASP A 619 21.24 -19.59 -10.41
N ALA A 620 22.07 -20.07 -11.35
CA ALA A 620 21.60 -20.90 -12.47
C ALA A 620 20.94 -22.22 -12.02
N SER A 621 21.15 -22.64 -10.77
CA SER A 621 20.45 -23.80 -10.21
C SER A 621 18.94 -23.58 -10.11
N ARG A 622 18.46 -22.33 -10.07
CA ARG A 622 17.01 -22.01 -10.11
C ARG A 622 16.31 -22.53 -11.36
N LEU A 623 17.04 -22.74 -12.46
CA LEU A 623 16.46 -23.30 -13.69
C LEU A 623 16.21 -24.81 -13.58
N THR A 624 16.73 -25.49 -12.56
CA THR A 624 16.61 -26.94 -12.40
C THR A 624 16.40 -27.41 -10.96
N ASP A 625 16.17 -26.51 -9.99
CA ASP A 625 15.98 -26.87 -8.59
C ASP A 625 14.58 -27.40 -8.29
N GLY A 626 13.66 -27.43 -9.26
CA GLY A 626 12.30 -27.93 -9.14
C GLY A 626 11.34 -27.05 -8.36
N VAL A 627 11.74 -25.84 -7.92
CA VAL A 627 10.86 -24.90 -7.22
C VAL A 627 10.26 -23.92 -8.21
N LEU A 628 8.94 -23.88 -8.32
CA LEU A 628 8.23 -23.03 -9.28
C LEU A 628 8.11 -21.58 -8.76
N GLY A 629 8.47 -20.62 -9.62
CA GLY A 629 8.33 -19.19 -9.34
C GLY A 629 6.87 -18.75 -9.24
N THR A 630 6.61 -17.75 -8.40
CA THR A 630 5.30 -17.11 -8.23
C THR A 630 5.23 -15.81 -9.03
N TRP A 631 4.07 -15.13 -9.05
CA TRP A 631 3.95 -13.79 -9.64
C TRP A 631 4.85 -12.73 -8.96
N ARG A 632 5.48 -13.04 -7.84
CA ARG A 632 6.43 -12.17 -7.12
C ARG A 632 7.84 -12.42 -7.63
N ARG A 633 8.51 -11.36 -8.08
CA ARG A 633 9.90 -11.41 -8.58
C ARG A 633 10.96 -11.64 -7.50
N ASP A 634 10.62 -11.31 -6.25
CA ASP A 634 11.51 -11.29 -5.08
C ASP A 634 11.30 -12.50 -4.15
N ASP A 635 10.61 -13.54 -4.63
CA ASP A 635 10.41 -14.79 -3.88
C ASP A 635 11.67 -15.69 -3.85
N GLY A 636 12.74 -15.28 -4.53
CA GLY A 636 14.01 -16.01 -4.61
C GLY A 636 13.96 -17.24 -5.51
N ARG A 637 12.89 -17.43 -6.30
CA ARG A 637 12.65 -18.61 -7.14
C ARG A 637 12.95 -18.37 -8.62
N TRP A 638 13.26 -17.14 -9.00
CA TRP A 638 13.55 -16.74 -10.38
C TRP A 638 15.06 -16.62 -10.63
N PHE A 639 15.52 -17.17 -11.75
CA PHE A 639 16.75 -16.74 -12.42
C PHE A 639 16.49 -15.44 -13.16
N SER A 640 17.44 -14.50 -13.18
CA SER A 640 17.25 -13.20 -13.83
C SER A 640 18.51 -12.71 -14.55
N CYS A 641 18.34 -12.14 -15.73
CA CYS A 641 19.37 -11.37 -16.45
C CYS A 641 18.78 -10.06 -17.02
N ALA A 642 19.61 -9.04 -17.19
CA ALA A 642 19.22 -7.74 -17.75
C ALA A 642 19.96 -7.46 -19.05
N GLY A 643 19.24 -6.96 -20.06
CA GLY A 643 19.82 -6.59 -21.35
C GLY A 643 20.47 -7.75 -22.08
N ALA A 644 19.96 -8.97 -21.87
CA ALA A 644 20.55 -10.20 -22.38
C ALA A 644 19.51 -11.30 -22.61
N ASP A 645 19.84 -12.19 -23.54
CA ASP A 645 19.10 -13.42 -23.79
C ASP A 645 19.47 -14.50 -22.77
N LEU A 646 18.56 -15.45 -22.53
CA LEU A 646 18.85 -16.66 -21.77
C LEU A 646 19.28 -17.75 -22.74
N ASP A 647 20.52 -18.23 -22.64
CA ASP A 647 20.99 -19.41 -23.38
C ASP A 647 21.53 -20.45 -22.39
N ALA A 648 20.68 -21.40 -22.02
CA ALA A 648 20.93 -22.39 -21.00
C ALA A 648 21.07 -23.80 -21.60
N THR A 649 22.11 -24.52 -21.21
CA THR A 649 22.34 -25.93 -21.57
C THR A 649 22.32 -26.81 -20.32
N ILE A 650 21.58 -27.91 -20.37
CA ILE A 650 21.42 -28.88 -19.28
C ILE A 650 21.97 -30.23 -19.72
N ASP A 651 22.84 -30.84 -18.91
CA ASP A 651 23.26 -32.24 -19.08
C ASP A 651 22.38 -33.16 -18.22
N LEU A 652 21.56 -33.99 -18.86
CA LEU A 652 20.68 -34.96 -18.21
C LEU A 652 21.45 -36.18 -17.66
N GLY A 653 22.77 -36.25 -17.86
CA GLY A 653 23.68 -37.29 -17.38
C GLY A 653 23.78 -38.51 -18.29
N GLY A 654 22.84 -38.67 -19.22
CA GLY A 654 22.82 -39.73 -20.24
C GLY A 654 21.64 -39.56 -21.19
N PRO A 655 21.59 -40.31 -22.31
CA PRO A 655 20.46 -40.27 -23.23
C PRO A 655 19.17 -40.73 -22.55
N VAL A 656 18.17 -39.88 -22.53
CA VAL A 656 16.84 -40.16 -21.97
C VAL A 656 15.73 -39.73 -22.93
N PRO A 657 14.53 -40.32 -22.85
CA PRO A 657 13.38 -39.87 -23.62
C PRO A 657 12.98 -38.43 -23.25
N VAL A 658 12.88 -37.54 -24.23
CA VAL A 658 12.42 -36.16 -24.09
C VAL A 658 11.13 -35.99 -24.89
N LYS A 659 10.00 -36.04 -24.19
CA LYS A 659 8.68 -35.80 -24.78
C LYS A 659 8.23 -34.35 -24.67
N VAL A 660 8.62 -33.66 -23.60
CA VAL A 660 8.28 -32.25 -23.37
C VAL A 660 9.50 -31.52 -22.83
N VAL A 661 9.77 -30.34 -23.38
CA VAL A 661 10.63 -29.33 -22.76
C VAL A 661 9.80 -28.07 -22.54
N LEU A 662 9.84 -27.51 -21.34
CA LEU A 662 9.13 -26.29 -20.98
C LEU A 662 10.01 -25.37 -20.14
N VAL A 663 9.79 -24.06 -20.27
CA VAL A 663 10.31 -23.02 -19.36
C VAL A 663 9.23 -21.94 -19.18
N ARG A 664 9.19 -21.26 -18.02
CA ARG A 664 8.26 -20.13 -17.79
C ARG A 664 9.03 -18.85 -17.52
N PHE A 665 8.39 -17.74 -17.86
CA PHE A 665 8.94 -16.40 -17.67
C PHE A 665 7.94 -15.51 -16.93
N LEU A 666 8.43 -14.67 -16.03
CA LEU A 666 7.61 -13.61 -15.44
C LEU A 666 7.51 -12.43 -16.42
N GLN A 667 6.33 -11.83 -16.52
CA GLN A 667 6.11 -10.51 -17.11
C GLN A 667 5.55 -9.58 -16.03
N ASP A 668 6.21 -8.44 -15.85
CA ASP A 668 5.86 -7.33 -14.96
C ASP A 668 6.37 -6.06 -15.63
N ALA A 669 5.55 -5.49 -16.53
CA ALA A 669 5.94 -4.38 -17.37
C ALA A 669 6.42 -3.18 -16.55
N ASN A 670 5.73 -2.87 -15.45
CA ASN A 670 6.09 -1.77 -14.53
C ASN A 670 7.48 -1.94 -13.91
N ALA A 671 8.00 -3.17 -13.86
CA ALA A 671 9.32 -3.49 -13.35
C ALA A 671 10.38 -3.66 -14.45
N ARG A 672 10.04 -3.34 -15.70
CA ARG A 672 10.84 -3.60 -16.91
C ARG A 672 11.08 -5.10 -17.16
N ILE A 673 10.21 -5.98 -16.67
CA ILE A 673 10.32 -7.43 -16.85
C ILE A 673 9.40 -7.85 -18.00
N PHE A 674 9.98 -8.36 -19.08
CA PHE A 674 9.23 -8.77 -20.27
C PHE A 674 9.46 -10.25 -20.59
N ALA A 675 8.39 -10.93 -20.99
CA ALA A 675 8.51 -12.28 -21.53
C ALA A 675 9.36 -12.26 -22.83
N PRO A 676 10.09 -13.34 -23.14
CA PRO A 676 10.90 -13.42 -24.35
C PRO A 676 10.01 -13.46 -25.60
N LEU A 677 10.49 -12.86 -26.68
CA LEU A 677 9.78 -12.82 -27.96
C LEU A 677 9.59 -14.22 -28.55
N VAL A 678 10.61 -15.07 -28.37
CA VAL A 678 10.62 -16.47 -28.82
C VAL A 678 11.59 -17.28 -27.97
N VAL A 679 11.29 -18.57 -27.78
CA VAL A 679 12.18 -19.51 -27.12
C VAL A 679 12.51 -20.66 -28.06
N HIS A 680 13.79 -20.78 -28.42
CA HIS A 680 14.28 -21.87 -29.26
C HIS A 680 14.76 -23.04 -28.42
N PHE A 681 14.22 -24.22 -28.67
CA PHE A 681 14.58 -25.45 -27.98
C PHE A 681 15.47 -26.32 -28.87
N HIS A 682 16.52 -26.88 -28.29
CA HIS A 682 17.44 -27.78 -28.99
C HIS A 682 17.77 -29.00 -28.16
N LEU A 683 18.03 -30.11 -28.85
CA LEU A 683 18.44 -31.39 -28.27
C LEU A 683 19.81 -31.79 -28.81
N SER A 684 20.60 -32.49 -28.00
CA SER A 684 21.89 -33.04 -28.42
C SER A 684 22.24 -34.31 -27.65
N ASP A 685 23.01 -35.19 -28.28
CA ASP A 685 23.53 -36.40 -27.63
C ASP A 685 24.95 -36.18 -27.07
N ASP A 686 25.70 -35.22 -27.63
CA ASP A 686 27.11 -34.98 -27.36
C ASP A 686 27.43 -33.57 -26.81
N GLY A 687 26.44 -32.66 -26.80
CA GLY A 687 26.57 -31.28 -26.35
C GLY A 687 27.27 -30.36 -27.36
N ILE A 688 27.60 -30.88 -28.56
CA ILE A 688 28.32 -30.19 -29.63
C ILE A 688 27.42 -30.03 -30.84
N ALA A 689 26.84 -31.13 -31.34
CA ALA A 689 25.91 -31.14 -32.45
C ALA A 689 24.47 -30.99 -31.93
N TRP A 690 23.81 -29.90 -32.33
CA TRP A 690 22.48 -29.54 -31.86
C TRP A 690 21.42 -29.77 -32.94
N ARG A 691 20.33 -30.42 -32.56
CA ARG A 691 19.12 -30.59 -33.37
C ARG A 691 18.07 -29.60 -32.87
N HIS A 692 17.43 -28.88 -33.78
CA HIS A 692 16.30 -28.01 -33.44
C HIS A 692 15.08 -28.86 -33.04
N ALA A 693 14.50 -28.54 -31.90
CA ALA A 693 13.42 -29.30 -31.27
C ALA A 693 12.05 -28.59 -31.39
N GLY A 694 12.06 -27.32 -31.80
CA GLY A 694 10.88 -26.46 -31.95
C GLY A 694 11.08 -25.09 -31.30
N ASP A 695 10.12 -24.21 -31.54
CA ASP A 695 10.09 -22.85 -31.01
C ASP A 695 8.81 -22.63 -30.19
N GLY A 696 8.96 -22.04 -29.01
CA GLY A 696 7.86 -21.56 -28.19
C GLY A 696 7.56 -20.10 -28.50
N THR A 697 6.28 -19.75 -28.56
CA THR A 697 5.78 -18.36 -28.69
C THR A 697 4.63 -18.13 -27.72
N HIS A 698 4.27 -16.87 -27.48
CA HIS A 698 3.13 -16.48 -26.66
C HIS A 698 2.32 -15.37 -27.34
N THR A 699 1.10 -15.16 -26.87
CA THR A 699 0.22 -14.07 -27.32
C THR A 699 -0.04 -13.02 -26.25
N VAL A 700 0.61 -13.15 -25.08
CA VAL A 700 0.52 -12.16 -23.98
C VAL A 700 1.08 -10.83 -24.48
N PRO A 701 0.27 -9.75 -24.52
CA PRO A 701 0.77 -8.44 -24.93
C PRO A 701 1.82 -7.93 -23.95
N ASP A 702 2.85 -7.26 -24.46
CA ASP A 702 3.89 -6.61 -23.65
C ASP A 702 3.34 -5.52 -22.73
N ARG A 703 2.20 -4.92 -23.08
CA ARG A 703 1.48 -3.89 -22.32
C ARG A 703 0.64 -4.37 -21.15
N VAL A 704 0.55 -5.69 -20.92
CA VAL A 704 -0.19 -6.19 -19.75
C VAL A 704 0.56 -5.75 -18.50
N GLN A 705 -0.07 -4.88 -17.70
CA GLN A 705 0.48 -4.35 -16.44
C GLN A 705 0.25 -5.31 -15.26
N ASP A 706 -0.71 -6.23 -15.38
CA ASP A 706 -0.83 -7.34 -14.45
C ASP A 706 0.42 -8.23 -14.51
N LYS A 707 0.82 -8.77 -13.35
CA LYS A 707 1.93 -9.71 -13.25
C LYS A 707 1.48 -11.07 -13.77
N VAL A 708 2.13 -11.59 -14.81
CA VAL A 708 1.75 -12.83 -15.48
C VAL A 708 2.95 -13.76 -15.61
N VAL A 709 2.74 -15.05 -15.39
CA VAL A 709 3.73 -16.09 -15.71
C VAL A 709 3.40 -16.69 -17.09
N VAL A 710 4.34 -16.57 -18.02
CA VAL A 710 4.19 -16.94 -19.43
C VAL A 710 4.96 -18.23 -19.73
N PRO A 711 4.27 -19.34 -20.01
CA PRO A 711 4.92 -20.62 -20.32
C PRO A 711 5.30 -20.75 -21.80
N PHE A 712 6.42 -21.43 -22.07
CA PHE A 712 6.88 -21.80 -23.41
C PHE A 712 7.21 -23.29 -23.41
N ALA A 713 6.72 -24.04 -24.41
CA ALA A 713 6.92 -25.48 -24.46
C ALA A 713 7.02 -26.03 -25.89
N VAL A 714 7.70 -27.18 -26.01
CA VAL A 714 7.78 -27.99 -27.23
C VAL A 714 7.60 -29.48 -26.91
N TRP A 715 7.14 -30.24 -27.90
CA TRP A 715 6.90 -31.69 -27.81
C TRP A 715 7.77 -32.49 -28.79
N PRO A 716 9.10 -32.54 -28.60
CA PRO A 716 10.00 -33.11 -29.60
C PRO A 716 9.84 -34.62 -29.82
N LYS A 717 9.35 -35.36 -28.80
CA LYS A 717 9.19 -36.83 -28.85
C LYS A 717 10.47 -37.55 -29.32
N ASP A 718 11.62 -37.14 -28.81
CA ASP A 718 12.95 -37.63 -29.20
C ASP A 718 13.72 -38.19 -27.98
N THR A 719 14.95 -38.66 -28.17
CA THR A 719 15.91 -38.99 -27.11
C THR A 719 17.07 -38.01 -27.17
N ALA A 720 17.54 -37.56 -26.00
CA ALA A 720 18.69 -36.67 -25.91
C ALA A 720 19.40 -36.81 -24.57
N ARG A 721 20.68 -36.45 -24.53
CA ARG A 721 21.42 -36.24 -23.27
C ARG A 721 21.41 -34.78 -22.84
N PHE A 722 21.48 -33.86 -23.80
CA PHE A 722 21.55 -32.44 -23.56
C PHE A 722 20.31 -31.74 -24.09
N VAL A 723 19.84 -30.76 -23.32
CA VAL A 723 18.76 -29.85 -23.69
C VAL A 723 19.30 -28.44 -23.64
N ARG A 724 19.04 -27.64 -24.68
CA ARG A 724 19.38 -26.22 -24.72
C ARG A 724 18.14 -25.38 -24.95
N VAL A 725 17.98 -24.35 -24.13
CA VAL A 725 16.90 -23.36 -24.17
C VAL A 725 17.52 -22.01 -24.46
N HIS A 726 17.18 -21.43 -25.61
CA HIS A 726 17.64 -20.10 -26.02
C HIS A 726 16.44 -19.16 -26.15
N ALA A 727 16.21 -18.33 -25.13
CA ALA A 727 15.13 -17.36 -25.07
C ALA A 727 15.62 -15.99 -25.51
N VAL A 728 15.06 -15.51 -26.63
CA VAL A 728 15.41 -14.22 -27.24
C VAL A 728 14.56 -13.13 -26.62
N SER A 729 15.20 -12.18 -25.96
CA SER A 729 14.58 -11.03 -25.31
C SER A 729 14.50 -9.82 -26.24
N GLY A 730 13.71 -8.81 -25.84
CA GLY A 730 13.73 -7.50 -26.50
C GLY A 730 14.98 -6.67 -26.19
N LEU A 731 15.84 -7.12 -25.26
CA LEU A 731 17.03 -6.46 -24.68
C LEU A 731 16.76 -5.12 -23.97
N THR A 732 15.84 -4.31 -24.47
CA THR A 732 15.45 -3.01 -23.92
C THR A 732 13.95 -2.90 -23.76
N CYS A 733 13.53 -1.98 -22.89
CA CYS A 733 12.13 -1.62 -22.73
C CYS A 733 11.55 -1.10 -24.06
N PRO A 734 10.34 -1.53 -24.47
CA PRO A 734 9.69 -1.07 -25.69
C PRO A 734 9.44 0.44 -25.73
N ASP A 735 9.24 1.00 -26.92
CA ASP A 735 9.06 2.45 -27.14
C ASP A 735 7.89 3.07 -26.35
N TRP A 736 6.86 2.29 -26.04
CA TRP A 736 5.70 2.76 -25.27
C TRP A 736 5.95 2.78 -23.76
N HIS A 737 7.01 2.13 -23.28
CA HIS A 737 7.29 2.02 -21.86
C HIS A 737 7.89 3.33 -21.33
N PRO A 738 7.57 3.81 -20.10
CA PRO A 738 8.13 5.04 -19.54
C PRO A 738 9.65 5.09 -19.49
N GLU A 739 10.29 3.91 -19.40
CA GLU A 739 11.75 3.73 -19.46
C GLU A 739 12.24 3.19 -20.81
N ALA A 740 11.61 3.56 -21.93
CA ALA A 740 11.97 3.12 -23.28
C ALA A 740 13.50 3.18 -23.55
N GLY A 741 14.04 2.12 -24.14
CA GLY A 741 15.48 2.00 -24.43
C GLY A 741 16.38 1.64 -23.25
N GLN A 742 15.88 1.64 -22.01
CA GLN A 742 16.62 1.08 -20.86
C GLN A 742 16.67 -0.45 -20.93
N PRO A 743 17.70 -1.12 -20.39
CA PRO A 743 17.78 -2.58 -20.37
C PRO A 743 16.53 -3.22 -19.75
N SER A 744 15.92 -4.17 -20.46
CA SER A 744 14.83 -4.99 -19.94
C SER A 744 15.37 -6.17 -19.15
N TRP A 745 14.60 -6.62 -18.17
CA TRP A 745 14.86 -7.82 -17.41
C TRP A 745 14.14 -9.04 -18.01
N LEU A 746 14.80 -10.18 -17.96
CA LEU A 746 14.23 -11.48 -18.25
C LEU A 746 14.32 -12.32 -16.98
N TYR A 747 13.17 -12.80 -16.52
CA TYR A 747 13.02 -13.63 -15.32
C TYR A 747 12.51 -15.00 -15.74
N ALA A 748 13.31 -16.04 -15.53
CA ALA A 748 13.01 -17.42 -15.88
C ALA A 748 13.02 -18.31 -14.64
N ASP A 749 12.17 -19.32 -14.61
CA ASP A 749 12.21 -20.35 -13.58
C ASP A 749 12.55 -21.73 -14.17
N GLN A 750 11.85 -22.79 -13.80
CA GLN A 750 12.20 -24.17 -14.12
C GLN A 750 12.23 -24.48 -15.62
N ILE A 751 13.34 -25.06 -16.08
CA ILE A 751 13.43 -25.80 -17.35
C ILE A 751 13.03 -27.26 -17.08
N VAL A 752 11.76 -27.54 -17.38
CA VAL A 752 11.11 -28.82 -17.14
C VAL A 752 11.33 -29.75 -18.32
N VAL A 753 11.83 -30.97 -18.07
CA VAL A 753 12.10 -32.01 -19.09
C VAL A 753 11.40 -33.31 -18.72
N ARG A 754 10.43 -33.79 -19.52
CA ARG A 754 9.61 -34.97 -19.19
C ARG A 754 9.66 -36.07 -20.24
N ASP A 755 9.48 -37.30 -19.77
CA ASP A 755 9.43 -38.56 -20.52
C ASP A 755 7.97 -39.04 -20.80
N GLN A 756 6.98 -38.35 -20.22
CA GLN A 756 5.54 -38.55 -20.43
C GLN A 756 4.93 -37.33 -21.13
N GLY A 757 3.98 -37.57 -22.05
CA GLY A 757 3.24 -36.51 -22.74
C GLY A 757 2.14 -35.92 -21.86
N GLY A 758 1.76 -34.66 -22.11
CA GLY A 758 0.58 -34.02 -21.51
C GLY A 758 -0.71 -34.40 -22.23
N PRO A 759 -1.90 -34.14 -21.64
CA PRO A 759 -3.20 -34.47 -22.25
C PRO A 759 -3.58 -33.62 -23.46
N THR A 760 -2.85 -32.53 -23.73
CA THR A 760 -2.93 -31.75 -24.97
C THR A 760 -1.59 -31.81 -25.69
N GLU A 761 -1.33 -32.92 -26.35
CA GLU A 761 -0.61 -32.84 -27.62
C GLU A 761 -1.49 -31.97 -28.56
N PRO A 762 -0.94 -31.04 -29.34
CA PRO A 762 -1.71 -30.47 -30.45
C PRO A 762 -2.26 -31.55 -31.38
#